data_AF-A0A1H9HJN6-F1
#
_entry.id   AF-A0A1H9HJN6-F1
#
_cell.length_a   1.000
_cell.length_b   1.000
_cell.length_c   1.000
_cell.angle_alpha   90.00
_cell.angle_beta   90.00
_cell.angle_gamma   90.00
#
_symmetry.space_group_name_H-M   'P 1'
#
loop_
_entity.id
_entity.type
_entity.pdbx_description
1 polymer ?
#
loop_
_entity_poly.entity_id
_entity_poly.type
_entity_poly.pdbx_seq_one_letter_code
_entity_poly.pdbx_strand_id
1 'polypeptide(L)'
;MSGNESRVKAVHEITRANPFAAEMTAPLKEIWACDVFGLQQMEESLSKSAFKAIKKTVQTGAELDPAVADVVAAAMKDWAMSKGAKFFSHIFYPMTNATAEKHDGFVVTNSDGGAITEFTGSLLIKGEPDGSSFPNGSLRMTNAARGYTAWDPTSPAYIMHTANGAVLMIPSVFMSWTGEALDKKIPLLRANAAMDKAAKKVLTLMGETEIAPLNSSCGAEQEYFLVDELFANTRPDLLLAGRTLFGAPPAKGQQFDDHYFGAIPERVQVFMQDLEDKLYRLGIPAKTHHNEVAPGQFEIAPYFEAANVASDHQQLLMTLLKKTAKEHGFICLLHEKPFAGVNGSGKHVNWSVGNATQGNLLDPGSTPNENLNFLLFCGAVIRGVHKFGPLLRAAIASAANDHRLGANEAPPAILSVYLGSQLEKVFDNIKTGELHVPTTGGQMDLGLSQILKFERDPGDRNRTSPFAFTGNRFEFRAVGSSQSVSGPLVAMNTMLADSLEWIAEKLETELSKTSDKAVAVFAVLKELMELHGNVVFGGDGYSAEWHKAAVEERGLQNIPTTADALPAFKSPEVIELFSKTGVLTPVELASRFEVYAEQYVLSIEVEAKLVAEMATTMIYPAAIKYLSQIASTGIQLDYSPAGAVAETASAMMASVEKLNAALESEHFDSTEAHMSFLADEVRGLMDEVRAAADKLETLVADDLWPLPKYREMLFIK
;
A
#
# COMPACT_ATOMS: atom_id res chain seq x y z
N MET A 1 -10.86 1.08 -37.55
CA MET A 1 -10.68 -0.38 -37.39
C MET A 1 -11.78 -0.85 -36.47
N SER A 2 -12.42 -1.97 -36.78
CA SER A 2 -13.39 -2.56 -35.84
C SER A 2 -12.64 -3.00 -34.56
N GLY A 3 -13.30 -3.01 -33.39
CA GLY A 3 -12.65 -3.39 -32.12
C GLY A 3 -11.96 -4.76 -32.19
N ASN A 4 -12.56 -5.70 -32.94
CA ASN A 4 -11.99 -7.02 -33.17
C ASN A 4 -10.68 -6.99 -33.98
N GLU A 5 -10.58 -6.17 -35.03
CA GLU A 5 -9.35 -6.04 -35.83
C GLU A 5 -8.16 -5.63 -34.97
N SER A 6 -8.36 -4.68 -34.05
CA SER A 6 -7.32 -4.25 -33.11
C SER A 6 -6.92 -5.38 -32.15
N ARG A 7 -7.88 -6.15 -31.64
CA ARG A 7 -7.64 -7.30 -30.75
C ARG A 7 -6.83 -8.40 -31.45
N VAL A 8 -7.25 -8.82 -32.66
CA VAL A 8 -6.56 -9.86 -33.44
C VAL A 8 -5.16 -9.40 -33.86
N LYS A 9 -5.02 -8.11 -34.20
CA LYS A 9 -3.71 -7.51 -34.49
C LYS A 9 -2.80 -7.55 -33.27
N ALA A 10 -3.30 -7.22 -32.07
CA ALA A 10 -2.51 -7.33 -30.84
C ALA A 10 -2.01 -8.76 -30.61
N VAL A 11 -2.87 -9.78 -30.72
CA VAL A 11 -2.45 -11.19 -30.61
C VAL A 11 -1.34 -11.54 -31.62
N HIS A 12 -1.49 -11.09 -32.86
CA HIS A 12 -0.51 -11.34 -33.92
C HIS A 12 0.84 -10.67 -33.66
N GLU A 13 0.82 -9.43 -33.18
CA GLU A 13 2.03 -8.65 -32.89
C GLU A 13 2.77 -9.20 -31.66
N ILE A 14 2.05 -9.59 -30.61
CA ILE A 14 2.64 -10.17 -29.39
C ILE A 14 3.32 -11.51 -29.71
N THR A 15 2.61 -12.42 -30.40
CA THR A 15 3.14 -13.76 -30.72
C THR A 15 4.31 -13.74 -31.71
N ARG A 16 4.55 -12.61 -32.37
CA ARG A 16 5.67 -12.40 -33.31
C ARG A 16 6.66 -11.35 -32.82
N ALA A 17 6.50 -10.83 -31.61
CA ALA A 17 7.37 -9.80 -31.07
C ALA A 17 8.77 -10.39 -30.92
N ASN A 18 9.78 -9.63 -31.35
CA ASN A 18 11.15 -9.97 -31.02
C ASN A 18 11.36 -9.74 -29.52
N PRO A 19 12.16 -10.57 -28.84
CA PRO A 19 12.58 -10.29 -27.48
C PRO A 19 13.17 -8.88 -27.38
N PHE A 20 12.88 -8.18 -26.27
CA PHE A 20 13.49 -6.89 -25.99
C PHE A 20 15.01 -7.03 -25.93
N ALA A 21 15.73 -6.06 -26.50
CA ALA A 21 17.18 -6.03 -26.39
C ALA A 21 17.54 -5.84 -24.91
N ALA A 22 18.23 -6.82 -24.33
CA ALA A 22 18.66 -6.80 -22.95
C ALA A 22 20.19 -6.78 -22.89
N GLU A 23 20.73 -5.98 -21.97
CA GLU A 23 22.13 -6.00 -21.58
C GLU A 23 22.30 -6.78 -20.28
N MET A 24 23.47 -7.35 -20.06
CA MET A 24 23.76 -8.05 -18.82
C MET A 24 23.84 -7.05 -17.67
N THR A 25 23.18 -7.35 -16.55
CA THR A 25 23.17 -6.50 -15.36
C THR A 25 24.58 -6.35 -14.77
N ALA A 26 24.82 -5.20 -14.14
CA ALA A 26 26.10 -4.92 -13.52
C ALA A 26 26.23 -5.62 -12.15
N PRO A 27 27.45 -5.92 -11.66
CA PRO A 27 27.61 -6.48 -10.33
C PRO A 27 27.01 -5.56 -9.26
N LEU A 28 26.22 -6.11 -8.34
CA LEU A 28 25.53 -5.36 -7.27
C LEU A 28 26.46 -4.38 -6.54
N LYS A 29 27.70 -4.78 -6.24
CA LYS A 29 28.69 -3.95 -5.54
C LYS A 29 29.05 -2.66 -6.30
N GLU A 30 28.97 -2.67 -7.62
CA GLU A 30 29.31 -1.51 -8.46
C GLU A 30 28.15 -0.51 -8.57
N ILE A 31 26.92 -1.01 -8.49
CA ILE A 31 25.71 -0.19 -8.67
C ILE A 31 25.02 0.18 -7.36
N TRP A 32 25.28 -0.52 -6.26
CA TRP A 32 24.59 -0.31 -5.00
C TRP A 32 24.64 1.15 -4.53
N ALA A 33 23.46 1.75 -4.38
CA ALA A 33 23.23 3.12 -3.93
C ALA A 33 24.06 4.18 -4.68
N CYS A 34 24.54 3.88 -5.90
CA CYS A 34 25.46 4.77 -6.61
C CYS A 34 24.82 6.08 -7.06
N ASP A 35 23.49 6.15 -7.08
CA ASP A 35 22.69 7.34 -7.41
C ASP A 35 22.05 7.97 -6.16
N VAL A 36 22.56 7.68 -4.95
CA VAL A 36 22.05 8.21 -3.68
C VAL A 36 23.11 9.09 -3.01
N PHE A 37 22.72 10.31 -2.63
CA PHE A 37 23.56 11.20 -1.82
C PHE A 37 23.44 10.85 -0.33
N GLY A 38 23.75 9.59 0.00
CA GLY A 38 23.67 9.04 1.36
C GLY A 38 24.88 9.41 2.23
N LEU A 39 24.92 8.90 3.46
CA LEU A 39 26.00 9.22 4.42
C LEU A 39 27.41 8.92 3.88
N GLN A 40 27.58 7.86 3.09
CA GLN A 40 28.87 7.54 2.47
C GLN A 40 29.31 8.64 1.49
N GLN A 41 28.45 9.02 0.55
CA GLN A 41 28.73 10.08 -0.41
C GLN A 41 28.92 11.44 0.30
N MET A 42 28.14 11.71 1.35
CA MET A 42 28.30 12.90 2.18
C MET A 42 29.67 12.92 2.89
N GLU A 43 30.18 11.79 3.36
CA GLU A 43 31.51 11.72 3.99
C GLU A 43 32.64 12.04 3.00
N GLU A 44 32.48 11.62 1.74
CA GLU A 44 33.42 11.91 0.65
C GLU A 44 33.36 13.37 0.17
N SER A 45 32.17 14.00 0.26
CA SER A 45 31.90 15.31 -0.35
C SER A 45 31.96 16.48 0.63
N LEU A 46 31.83 16.23 1.94
CA LEU A 46 31.73 17.27 2.96
C LEU A 46 32.98 17.38 3.82
N SER A 47 33.19 18.56 4.41
CA SER A 47 34.20 18.73 5.46
C SER A 47 33.86 17.89 6.70
N LYS A 48 34.87 17.48 7.48
CA LYS A 48 34.69 16.64 8.69
C LYS A 48 33.71 17.24 9.70
N SER A 49 33.64 18.57 9.82
CA SER A 49 32.68 19.25 10.72
C SER A 49 31.26 19.20 10.16
N ALA A 50 31.07 19.52 8.87
CA ALA A 50 29.77 19.47 8.21
C ALA A 50 29.19 18.05 8.20
N PHE A 51 30.02 17.03 7.88
CA PHE A 51 29.61 15.63 7.90
C PHE A 51 29.13 15.18 9.29
N LYS A 52 29.86 15.53 10.35
CA LYS A 52 29.43 15.21 11.73
C LYS A 52 28.11 15.87 12.10
N ALA A 53 27.90 17.11 11.66
CA ALA A 53 26.66 17.85 11.94
C ALA A 53 25.47 17.20 11.21
N ILE A 54 25.57 16.96 9.90
CA ILE A 54 24.47 16.32 9.14
C ILE A 54 24.21 14.89 9.62
N LYS A 55 25.25 14.11 9.93
CA LYS A 55 25.11 12.76 10.48
C LYS A 55 24.32 12.76 11.80
N LYS A 56 24.57 13.75 12.67
CA LYS A 56 23.78 13.91 13.90
C LYS A 56 22.32 14.22 13.59
N THR A 57 22.06 15.15 12.68
CA THR A 57 20.69 15.47 12.23
C THR A 57 19.96 14.24 11.68
N VAL A 58 20.60 13.47 10.78
CA VAL A 58 20.03 12.25 10.18
C VAL A 58 19.72 11.20 11.26
N GLN A 59 20.60 11.01 12.23
CA GLN A 59 20.49 9.95 13.24
C GLN A 59 19.56 10.31 14.41
N THR A 60 19.43 11.58 14.77
CA THR A 60 18.69 12.01 15.97
C THR A 60 17.52 12.94 15.67
N GLY A 61 17.33 13.40 14.44
CA GLY A 61 16.34 14.41 14.08
C GLY A 61 16.65 15.82 14.61
N ALA A 62 17.91 16.09 15.00
CA ALA A 62 18.29 17.41 15.50
C ALA A 62 18.30 18.46 14.38
N GLU A 63 17.92 19.71 14.69
CA GLU A 63 17.92 20.81 13.72
C GLU A 63 19.27 20.98 13.02
N LEU A 64 19.21 21.26 11.71
CA LEU A 64 20.39 21.50 10.89
C LEU A 64 20.75 22.98 10.90
N ASP A 65 22.00 23.30 11.23
CA ASP A 65 22.52 24.66 11.14
C ASP A 65 22.46 25.17 9.68
N PRO A 66 21.86 26.35 9.42
CA PRO A 66 21.79 26.93 8.07
C PRO A 66 23.14 27.01 7.35
N ALA A 67 24.23 27.29 8.06
CA ALA A 67 25.57 27.33 7.47
C ALA A 67 26.04 25.94 7.03
N VAL A 68 25.64 24.88 7.72
CA VAL A 68 25.89 23.50 7.29
C VAL A 68 25.05 23.17 6.06
N ALA A 69 23.81 23.66 5.99
CA ALA A 69 22.94 23.44 4.84
C ALA A 69 23.50 24.05 3.54
N ASP A 70 24.12 25.24 3.59
CA ASP A 70 24.80 25.82 2.42
C ASP A 70 25.96 24.94 1.92
N VAL A 71 26.75 24.39 2.85
CA VAL A 71 27.86 23.47 2.51
C VAL A 71 27.32 22.19 1.89
N VAL A 72 26.22 21.64 2.43
CA VAL A 72 25.57 20.44 1.90
C VAL A 72 24.98 20.70 0.51
N ALA A 73 24.30 21.83 0.31
CA ALA A 73 23.72 22.20 -0.97
C ALA A 73 24.78 22.32 -2.07
N ALA A 74 25.89 23.01 -1.79
CA ALA A 74 27.00 23.13 -2.74
C ALA A 74 27.56 21.75 -3.15
N ALA A 75 27.84 20.89 -2.17
CA ALA A 75 28.35 19.53 -2.42
C ALA A 75 27.33 18.65 -3.18
N MET A 76 26.05 18.75 -2.83
CA MET A 76 24.97 18.00 -3.49
C MET A 76 24.78 18.44 -4.94
N LYS A 77 24.89 19.74 -5.23
CA LYS A 77 24.86 20.28 -6.60
C LYS A 77 26.01 19.75 -7.43
N ASP A 78 27.24 19.83 -6.92
CA ASP A 78 28.43 19.40 -7.65
C ASP A 78 28.38 17.90 -7.94
N TRP A 79 27.95 17.10 -6.97
CA TRP A 79 27.69 15.67 -7.15
C TRP A 79 26.61 15.41 -8.21
N ALA A 80 25.46 16.08 -8.12
CA ALA A 80 24.35 15.90 -9.06
C ALA A 80 24.73 16.30 -10.49
N MET A 81 25.44 17.42 -10.65
CA MET A 81 25.94 17.88 -11.95
C MET A 81 26.97 16.91 -12.55
N SER A 82 27.81 16.27 -11.72
CA SER A 82 28.73 15.21 -12.18
C SER A 82 28.00 13.98 -12.74
N LYS A 83 26.74 13.78 -12.32
CA LYS A 83 25.81 12.75 -12.82
C LYS A 83 24.95 13.23 -14.00
N GLY A 84 25.22 14.43 -14.52
CA GLY A 84 24.49 15.00 -15.66
C GLY A 84 23.18 15.70 -15.30
N ALA A 85 22.91 15.95 -14.01
CA ALA A 85 21.70 16.65 -13.60
C ALA A 85 21.74 18.13 -13.98
N LYS A 86 20.65 18.60 -14.60
CA LYS A 86 20.44 20.02 -14.95
C LYS A 86 19.37 20.68 -14.08
N PHE A 87 18.52 19.85 -13.49
CA PHE A 87 17.39 20.25 -12.67
C PHE A 87 17.46 19.56 -11.31
N PHE A 88 16.84 20.18 -10.33
CA PHE A 88 16.51 19.56 -9.05
C PHE A 88 15.01 19.65 -8.79
N SER A 89 14.51 18.83 -7.88
CA SER A 89 13.13 18.85 -7.45
C SER A 89 12.98 18.50 -5.98
N HIS A 90 12.12 19.25 -5.29
CA HIS A 90 11.56 18.80 -4.02
C HIS A 90 10.46 17.79 -4.33
N ILE A 91 10.75 16.52 -4.15
CA ILE A 91 9.76 15.46 -4.30
C ILE A 91 8.99 15.32 -2.98
N PHE A 92 7.66 15.30 -3.06
CA PHE A 92 6.79 15.15 -1.89
C PHE A 92 5.58 14.27 -2.21
N TYR A 93 4.89 13.82 -1.16
CA TYR A 93 3.84 12.80 -1.25
C TYR A 93 2.49 13.37 -0.80
N PRO A 94 1.76 14.07 -1.70
CA PRO A 94 0.44 14.60 -1.37
C PRO A 94 -0.58 13.49 -1.07
N MET A 95 -1.79 13.88 -0.67
CA MET A 95 -2.87 12.96 -0.31
C MET A 95 -3.46 12.15 -1.49
N THR A 96 -2.84 12.19 -2.67
CA THR A 96 -3.28 11.47 -3.90
C THR A 96 -2.74 10.03 -4.04
N ASN A 97 -1.92 9.55 -3.10
CA ASN A 97 -1.16 8.28 -3.22
C ASN A 97 -0.13 8.26 -4.37
N ALA A 98 0.17 9.41 -4.97
CA ALA A 98 1.19 9.55 -6.00
C ALA A 98 2.25 10.57 -5.57
N THR A 99 3.43 10.50 -6.19
CA THR A 99 4.51 11.48 -6.02
C THR A 99 4.21 12.76 -6.77
N ALA A 100 4.57 13.90 -6.18
CA ALA A 100 4.54 15.20 -6.83
C ALA A 100 5.93 15.81 -6.86
N GLU A 101 6.27 16.44 -7.99
CA GLU A 101 7.57 17.05 -8.23
C GLU A 101 7.44 18.25 -9.19
N LYS A 102 8.33 19.22 -9.00
CA LYS A 102 8.52 20.38 -9.89
C LYS A 102 10.01 20.52 -10.19
N HIS A 103 10.39 20.55 -11.46
CA HIS A 103 11.80 20.60 -11.86
C HIS A 103 12.26 22.04 -12.00
N ASP A 104 13.16 22.46 -11.12
CA ASP A 104 13.79 23.77 -11.15
C ASP A 104 15.22 23.63 -11.67
N GLY A 105 15.60 24.48 -12.63
CA GLY A 105 16.93 24.44 -13.22
C GLY A 105 17.97 24.99 -12.24
N PHE A 106 19.18 24.42 -12.24
CA PHE A 106 20.31 25.02 -11.50
C PHE A 106 20.75 26.36 -12.10
N VAL A 107 20.26 26.71 -13.29
CA VAL A 107 20.70 27.88 -14.04
C VAL A 107 20.19 29.18 -13.42
N VAL A 108 21.11 30.12 -13.24
CA VAL A 108 20.81 31.52 -12.90
C VAL A 108 21.49 32.41 -13.93
N THR A 109 20.71 33.29 -14.56
CA THR A 109 21.22 34.25 -15.54
C THR A 109 21.68 35.53 -14.85
N ASN A 110 22.77 36.12 -15.32
CA ASN A 110 23.20 37.45 -14.90
C ASN A 110 22.72 38.53 -15.91
N SER A 111 22.81 39.80 -15.51
CA SER A 111 22.40 40.94 -16.34
C SER A 111 23.17 41.09 -17.65
N ASP A 112 24.36 40.48 -17.74
CA ASP A 112 25.25 40.55 -18.89
C ASP A 112 24.97 39.45 -19.93
N GLY A 113 23.93 38.63 -19.70
CA GLY A 113 23.53 37.53 -20.59
C GLY A 113 24.32 36.23 -20.41
N GLY A 114 25.17 36.14 -19.38
CA GLY A 114 25.84 34.92 -18.95
C GLY A 114 24.96 34.07 -18.02
N ALA A 115 25.30 32.79 -17.89
CA ALA A 115 24.61 31.83 -17.02
C ALA A 115 25.61 31.16 -16.07
N ILE A 116 25.24 31.06 -14.80
CA ILE A 116 25.95 30.29 -13.78
C ILE A 116 25.04 29.19 -13.24
N THR A 117 25.59 28.23 -12.49
CA THR A 117 24.80 27.25 -11.73
C THR A 117 24.83 27.53 -10.24
N GLU A 118 23.65 27.64 -9.63
CA GLU A 118 23.47 27.93 -8.22
C GLU A 118 22.53 26.90 -7.57
N PHE A 119 22.86 26.52 -6.34
CA PHE A 119 22.00 25.75 -5.45
C PHE A 119 22.44 26.05 -4.02
N THR A 120 21.66 26.84 -3.30
CA THR A 120 21.97 27.35 -1.97
C THR A 120 21.31 26.50 -0.88
N GLY A 121 21.76 26.65 0.37
CA GLY A 121 21.12 26.02 1.52
C GLY A 121 19.66 26.46 1.69
N SER A 122 19.32 27.69 1.32
CA SER A 122 17.93 28.18 1.32
C SER A 122 17.05 27.43 0.31
N LEU A 123 17.56 27.13 -0.88
CA LEU A 123 16.87 26.32 -1.89
C LEU A 123 16.82 24.84 -1.49
N LEU A 124 17.84 24.32 -0.80
CA LEU A 124 17.83 22.95 -0.28
C LEU A 124 16.81 22.77 0.85
N ILE A 125 16.76 23.69 1.81
CA ILE A 125 15.89 23.55 2.98
C ILE A 125 14.42 23.76 2.61
N LYS A 126 14.14 24.64 1.64
CA LYS A 126 12.78 25.10 1.36
C LYS A 126 12.51 25.27 -0.14
N GLY A 127 11.37 24.72 -0.58
CA GLY A 127 10.75 25.05 -1.86
C GLY A 127 9.38 25.73 -1.67
N GLU A 128 8.91 26.38 -2.74
CA GLU A 128 7.56 26.96 -2.84
C GLU A 128 6.88 26.43 -4.12
N PRO A 129 6.21 25.26 -4.06
CA PRO A 129 5.38 24.81 -5.15
C PRO A 129 4.04 25.56 -5.16
N ASP A 130 3.49 25.80 -6.35
CA ASP A 130 2.06 26.09 -6.49
C ASP A 130 1.30 24.80 -6.14
N GLY A 131 0.66 24.82 -4.98
CA GLY A 131 -0.06 23.66 -4.48
C GLY A 131 -1.53 23.64 -4.85
N SER A 132 -2.06 24.64 -5.58
CA SER A 132 -3.50 24.90 -5.72
C SER A 132 -4.30 23.71 -6.26
N SER A 133 -3.68 22.88 -7.10
CA SER A 133 -4.34 21.71 -7.72
C SER A 133 -4.31 20.43 -6.88
N PHE A 134 -3.61 20.41 -5.72
CA PHE A 134 -3.60 19.22 -4.87
C PHE A 134 -4.84 19.15 -3.96
N PRO A 135 -5.46 17.95 -3.83
CA PRO A 135 -6.54 17.73 -2.87
C PRO A 135 -6.11 18.17 -1.47
N ASN A 136 -6.96 18.93 -0.80
CA ASN A 136 -6.66 19.52 0.49
C ASN A 136 -7.82 19.51 1.48
N GLY A 137 -8.96 18.91 1.13
CA GLY A 137 -10.09 18.71 2.04
C GLY A 137 -10.57 20.01 2.67
N SER A 138 -10.67 21.08 1.87
CA SER A 138 -11.06 22.43 2.29
C SER A 138 -10.13 23.12 3.30
N LEU A 139 -8.91 22.59 3.52
CA LEU A 139 -7.87 23.30 4.28
C LEU A 139 -7.42 24.61 3.61
N ARG A 140 -7.68 24.74 2.31
CA ARG A 140 -7.38 25.94 1.53
C ARG A 140 -8.63 26.41 0.79
N MET A 141 -8.77 27.73 0.71
CA MET A 141 -9.73 28.35 -0.20
C MET A 141 -9.24 28.19 -1.64
N THR A 142 -10.17 28.12 -2.60
CA THR A 142 -9.89 27.90 -4.03
C THR A 142 -8.99 28.98 -4.66
N ASN A 143 -8.86 30.15 -4.03
CA ASN A 143 -8.00 31.25 -4.46
C ASN A 143 -6.63 31.30 -3.75
N ALA A 144 -6.32 30.36 -2.86
CA ALA A 144 -5.08 30.31 -2.09
C ALA A 144 -4.17 29.15 -2.56
N ALA A 145 -3.08 29.50 -3.25
CA ALA A 145 -2.19 28.53 -3.90
C ALA A 145 -0.91 28.17 -3.11
N ARG A 146 -0.51 29.02 -2.16
CA ARG A 146 0.81 28.94 -1.53
C ARG A 146 0.90 27.75 -0.56
N GLY A 147 1.88 26.88 -0.80
CA GLY A 147 2.33 25.85 0.13
C GLY A 147 3.85 25.80 0.17
N TYR A 148 4.40 25.08 1.13
CA TYR A 148 5.85 24.98 1.33
C TYR A 148 6.30 23.55 1.33
N THR A 149 7.40 23.29 0.61
CA THR A 149 8.16 22.06 0.78
C THR A 149 9.35 22.32 1.69
N ALA A 150 9.67 21.35 2.55
CA ALA A 150 10.89 21.39 3.34
C ALA A 150 11.63 20.05 3.24
N TRP A 151 12.95 20.09 3.08
CA TRP A 151 13.75 18.86 2.97
C TRP A 151 13.68 18.04 4.25
N ASP A 152 13.44 16.74 4.10
CA ASP A 152 13.62 15.74 5.16
C ASP A 152 15.04 15.16 5.08
N PRO A 153 15.98 15.56 5.95
CA PRO A 153 17.34 15.05 5.91
C PRO A 153 17.45 13.58 6.34
N THR A 154 16.40 12.99 6.94
CA THR A 154 16.40 11.58 7.34
C THR A 154 16.14 10.64 6.17
N SER A 155 15.75 11.17 5.01
CA SER A 155 15.64 10.46 3.74
C SER A 155 16.63 11.06 2.72
N PRO A 156 17.56 10.26 2.16
CA PRO A 156 18.64 10.78 1.34
C PRO A 156 18.14 11.30 -0.02
N ALA A 157 18.74 12.40 -0.50
CA ALA A 157 18.53 12.85 -1.87
C ALA A 157 19.12 11.85 -2.87
N TYR A 158 18.55 11.78 -4.07
CA TYR A 158 18.96 10.80 -5.09
C TYR A 158 18.89 11.38 -6.50
N ILE A 159 19.50 10.70 -7.46
CA ILE A 159 19.42 11.04 -8.89
C ILE A 159 18.40 10.13 -9.56
N MET A 160 17.35 10.73 -10.11
CA MET A 160 16.42 10.03 -10.99
C MET A 160 16.88 10.18 -12.44
N HIS A 161 17.19 9.05 -13.07
CA HIS A 161 17.57 9.00 -14.48
C HIS A 161 16.35 8.84 -15.38
N THR A 162 16.37 9.53 -16.52
CA THR A 162 15.46 9.36 -17.65
C THR A 162 16.27 8.88 -18.85
N ALA A 163 15.61 8.55 -19.96
CA ALA A 163 16.29 8.15 -21.19
C ALA A 163 17.26 9.21 -21.75
N ASN A 164 17.17 10.48 -21.33
CA ASN A 164 17.97 11.57 -21.88
C ASN A 164 18.51 12.57 -20.83
N GLY A 165 18.52 12.22 -19.54
CA GLY A 165 19.01 13.14 -18.52
C GLY A 165 18.70 12.70 -17.10
N ALA A 166 19.22 13.48 -16.16
CA ALA A 166 19.15 13.24 -14.74
C ALA A 166 18.51 14.43 -14.01
N VAL A 167 17.84 14.16 -12.90
CA VAL A 167 17.27 15.17 -12.00
C VAL A 167 17.64 14.82 -10.57
N LEU A 168 18.08 15.81 -9.81
CA LEU A 168 18.30 15.69 -8.37
C LEU A 168 16.96 15.72 -7.64
N MET A 169 16.60 14.62 -6.98
CA MET A 169 15.36 14.50 -6.20
C MET A 169 15.67 14.65 -4.72
N ILE A 170 14.97 15.58 -4.07
CA ILE A 170 15.15 15.96 -2.66
C ILE A 170 13.88 15.58 -1.89
N PRO A 171 13.87 14.46 -1.14
CA PRO A 171 12.71 14.04 -0.36
C PRO A 171 12.26 15.15 0.59
N SER A 172 11.03 15.59 0.45
CA SER A 172 10.52 16.77 1.14
C SER A 172 9.15 16.50 1.75
N VAL A 173 8.88 17.18 2.86
CA VAL A 173 7.52 17.32 3.40
C VAL A 173 6.78 18.44 2.69
N PHE A 174 5.44 18.40 2.69
CA PHE A 174 4.60 19.45 2.11
C PHE A 174 3.51 19.93 3.09
N MET A 175 3.49 21.23 3.34
CA MET A 175 2.60 21.89 4.28
C MET A 175 1.90 23.11 3.66
N SER A 176 0.76 23.48 4.21
CA SER A 176 0.06 24.72 3.86
C SER A 176 0.88 25.95 4.30
N TRP A 177 0.49 27.14 3.83
CA TRP A 177 1.04 28.40 4.34
C TRP A 177 0.81 28.60 5.85
N THR A 178 -0.25 28.02 6.42
CA THR A 178 -0.62 28.11 7.83
C THR A 178 -0.01 26.99 8.70
N GLY A 179 0.64 26.00 8.09
CA GLY A 179 1.41 24.95 8.77
C GLY A 179 0.71 23.59 8.90
N GLU A 180 -0.49 23.42 8.35
CA GLU A 180 -1.18 22.13 8.30
C GLU A 180 -0.50 21.18 7.31
N ALA A 181 -0.45 19.89 7.67
CA ALA A 181 0.12 18.82 6.87
C ALA A 181 -0.78 18.45 5.67
N LEU A 182 -0.30 18.80 4.47
CA LEU A 182 -0.95 18.49 3.18
C LEU A 182 -0.40 17.22 2.52
N ASP A 183 0.45 16.48 3.23
CA ASP A 183 1.14 15.31 2.74
C ASP A 183 0.92 14.07 3.63
N LYS A 184 1.56 12.97 3.21
CA LYS A 184 1.58 11.72 3.97
C LYS A 184 2.81 11.56 4.86
N LYS A 185 3.84 12.38 4.66
CA LYS A 185 5.14 12.25 5.33
C LYS A 185 5.18 12.95 6.69
N ILE A 186 4.64 14.16 6.82
CA ILE A 186 4.56 14.88 8.10
C ILE A 186 3.83 14.04 9.16
N PRO A 187 2.64 13.46 8.90
CA PRO A 187 1.95 12.65 9.90
C PRO A 187 2.77 11.42 10.29
N LEU A 188 3.50 10.80 9.36
CA LEU A 188 4.34 9.63 9.67
C LEU A 188 5.50 10.00 10.60
N LEU A 189 6.18 11.11 10.33
CA LEU A 189 7.24 11.64 11.18
C LEU A 189 6.71 11.98 12.58
N ARG A 190 5.55 12.65 12.67
CA ARG A 190 4.90 12.95 13.95
C ARG A 190 4.47 11.68 14.70
N ALA A 191 3.94 10.67 14.00
CA ALA A 191 3.54 9.40 14.60
C ALA A 191 4.75 8.61 15.14
N ASN A 192 5.88 8.61 14.43
CA ASN A 192 7.13 8.04 14.93
C ASN A 192 7.61 8.76 16.20
N ALA A 193 7.55 10.10 16.23
CA ALA A 193 7.94 10.88 17.41
C ALA A 193 7.01 10.64 18.62
N ALA A 194 5.70 10.55 18.40
CA ALA A 194 4.73 10.23 19.45
C ALA A 194 4.98 8.83 20.03
N MET A 195 5.21 7.84 19.16
CA MET A 195 5.55 6.47 19.54
C MET A 195 6.87 6.40 20.33
N ASP A 196 7.92 7.08 19.86
CA ASP A 196 9.22 7.15 20.55
C ASP A 196 9.07 7.72 21.97
N LYS A 197 8.32 8.81 22.12
CA LYS A 197 8.04 9.43 23.41
C LYS A 197 7.31 8.47 24.37
N ALA A 198 6.25 7.81 23.90
CA ALA A 198 5.48 6.87 24.71
C ALA A 198 6.31 5.63 25.11
N ALA A 199 7.06 5.07 24.16
CA ALA A 199 7.93 3.93 24.39
C ALA A 199 9.05 4.23 25.39
N LYS A 200 9.70 5.40 25.29
CA LYS A 200 10.71 5.84 26.26
C LYS A 200 10.17 5.90 27.68
N LYS A 201 8.91 6.33 27.85
CA LYS A 201 8.24 6.34 29.16
C LYS A 201 8.15 4.92 29.72
N VAL A 202 7.64 3.97 28.94
CA VAL A 202 7.53 2.55 29.34
C VAL A 202 8.91 1.95 29.65
N LEU A 203 9.89 2.12 28.76
CA LEU A 203 11.24 1.57 28.94
C LEU A 203 11.93 2.14 30.18
N THR A 204 11.74 3.44 30.47
CA THR A 204 12.26 4.06 31.70
C THR A 204 11.66 3.44 32.96
N LEU A 205 10.33 3.19 32.97
CA LEU A 205 9.65 2.49 34.08
C LEU A 205 10.14 1.05 34.24
N MET A 206 10.48 0.40 33.13
CA MET A 206 11.11 -0.92 33.11
C MET A 206 12.58 -0.89 33.59
N GLY A 207 13.16 0.28 33.80
CA GLY A 207 14.49 0.49 34.37
C GLY A 207 15.62 0.60 33.34
N GLU A 208 15.29 0.79 32.07
CA GLU A 208 16.27 1.07 31.02
C GLU A 208 16.88 2.46 31.24
N THR A 209 18.20 2.58 31.15
CA THR A 209 18.94 3.85 31.38
C THR A 209 19.53 4.45 30.11
N GLU A 210 19.89 3.61 29.14
CA GLU A 210 20.34 4.02 27.82
C GLU A 210 19.29 3.66 26.77
N ILE A 211 18.51 4.64 26.34
CA ILE A 211 17.41 4.44 25.38
C ILE A 211 17.68 5.28 24.14
N ALA A 212 18.13 4.64 23.07
CA ALA A 212 18.24 5.26 21.76
C ALA A 212 16.85 5.64 21.20
N PRO A 213 16.75 6.60 20.28
CA PRO A 213 15.49 6.91 19.60
C PRO A 213 14.86 5.65 18.99
N LEU A 214 13.59 5.41 19.34
CA LEU A 214 12.79 4.33 18.79
C LEU A 214 12.26 4.71 17.42
N ASN A 215 12.27 3.76 16.50
CA ASN A 215 11.63 3.90 15.21
C ASN A 215 10.78 2.67 14.91
N SER A 216 9.78 2.85 14.06
CA SER A 216 9.08 1.72 13.46
C SER A 216 9.84 1.28 12.21
N SER A 217 9.76 0.01 11.87
CA SER A 217 10.25 -0.54 10.61
C SER A 217 9.08 -0.88 9.69
N CYS A 218 9.35 -0.90 8.38
CA CYS A 218 8.40 -1.34 7.37
C CYS A 218 9.13 -2.18 6.32
N GLY A 219 8.64 -3.40 6.10
CA GLY A 219 8.93 -4.21 4.92
C GLY A 219 7.65 -4.38 4.12
N ALA A 220 7.57 -3.73 2.96
CA ALA A 220 6.37 -3.73 2.12
C ALA A 220 6.51 -4.75 0.99
N GLU A 221 5.70 -5.81 1.02
CA GLU A 221 5.59 -6.79 -0.07
C GLU A 221 4.69 -6.19 -1.15
N GLN A 222 5.19 -5.92 -2.35
CA GLN A 222 4.43 -5.25 -3.41
C GLN A 222 3.97 -6.28 -4.45
N GLU A 223 2.69 -6.59 -4.45
CA GLU A 223 2.07 -7.36 -5.53
C GLU A 223 1.61 -6.45 -6.68
N TYR A 224 1.62 -6.98 -7.90
CA TYR A 224 1.21 -6.29 -9.13
C TYR A 224 0.89 -7.27 -10.26
N PHE A 225 0.18 -6.80 -11.28
CA PHE A 225 0.00 -7.52 -12.55
C PHE A 225 0.80 -6.87 -13.68
N LEU A 226 1.30 -7.67 -14.62
CA LEU A 226 1.78 -7.20 -15.91
C LEU A 226 0.84 -7.66 -17.02
N VAL A 227 0.44 -6.72 -17.87
CA VAL A 227 -0.35 -6.99 -19.09
C VAL A 227 0.41 -6.41 -20.26
N ASP A 228 0.41 -7.12 -21.40
CA ASP A 228 1.01 -6.57 -22.62
C ASP A 228 0.32 -5.24 -23.01
N GLU A 229 1.14 -4.25 -23.35
CA GLU A 229 0.68 -2.90 -23.66
C GLU A 229 -0.32 -2.89 -24.83
N LEU A 230 -0.18 -3.78 -25.81
CA LEU A 230 -1.10 -3.86 -26.95
C LEU A 230 -2.50 -4.32 -26.52
N PHE A 231 -2.58 -5.27 -25.58
CA PHE A 231 -3.88 -5.65 -25.01
C PHE A 231 -4.47 -4.53 -24.17
N ALA A 232 -3.69 -3.96 -23.26
CA ALA A 232 -4.18 -2.93 -22.36
C ALA A 232 -4.65 -1.68 -23.13
N ASN A 233 -3.98 -1.30 -24.22
CA ASN A 233 -4.39 -0.19 -25.09
C ASN A 233 -5.72 -0.43 -25.83
N THR A 234 -6.16 -1.69 -25.94
CA THR A 234 -7.46 -2.04 -26.53
C THR A 234 -8.56 -2.26 -25.48
N ARG A 235 -8.28 -1.91 -24.22
CA ARG A 235 -9.18 -2.01 -23.07
C ARG A 235 -9.32 -0.64 -22.38
N PRO A 236 -10.28 0.20 -22.80
CA PRO A 236 -10.48 1.53 -22.21
C PRO A 236 -10.68 1.49 -20.70
N ASP A 237 -11.38 0.45 -20.20
CA ASP A 237 -11.57 0.22 -18.78
C ASP A 237 -10.24 -0.03 -18.03
N LEU A 238 -9.34 -0.86 -18.58
CA LEU A 238 -8.01 -1.05 -17.96
C LEU A 238 -7.20 0.25 -17.90
N LEU A 239 -7.25 1.08 -18.94
CA LEU A 239 -6.48 2.32 -18.98
C LEU A 239 -7.03 3.39 -18.03
N LEU A 240 -8.36 3.50 -17.93
CA LEU A 240 -9.03 4.61 -17.26
C LEU A 240 -9.45 4.28 -15.82
N ALA A 241 -9.76 3.02 -15.54
CA ALA A 241 -10.12 2.53 -14.20
C ALA A 241 -9.00 1.70 -13.54
N GLY A 242 -7.96 1.31 -14.28
CA GLY A 242 -6.90 0.43 -13.77
C GLY A 242 -7.33 -1.04 -13.59
N ARG A 243 -8.57 -1.36 -13.96
CA ARG A 243 -9.19 -2.68 -13.82
C ARG A 243 -10.14 -2.98 -14.98
N THR A 244 -10.48 -4.24 -15.12
CA THR A 244 -11.50 -4.68 -16.07
C THR A 244 -12.91 -4.53 -15.47
N LEU A 245 -13.75 -3.76 -16.16
CA LEU A 245 -15.16 -3.56 -15.81
C LEU A 245 -16.03 -4.67 -16.42
N PHE A 246 -15.57 -5.25 -17.53
CA PHE A 246 -16.15 -6.41 -18.21
C PHE A 246 -15.12 -7.51 -18.45
N GLY A 247 -15.57 -8.76 -18.52
CA GLY A 247 -14.74 -9.89 -18.90
C GLY A 247 -15.23 -11.18 -18.27
N ALA A 248 -15.66 -12.11 -19.12
CA ALA A 248 -16.07 -13.44 -18.70
C ALA A 248 -14.85 -14.26 -18.21
N PRO A 249 -15.03 -15.06 -17.12
CA PRO A 249 -13.99 -15.96 -16.66
C PRO A 249 -13.55 -16.95 -17.77
N PRO A 250 -12.24 -17.15 -17.97
CA PRO A 250 -11.75 -18.13 -18.93
C PRO A 250 -11.95 -19.56 -18.41
N ALA A 251 -11.94 -20.55 -19.31
CA ALA A 251 -12.03 -21.96 -18.94
C ALA A 251 -10.87 -22.42 -18.01
N LYS A 252 -9.67 -21.86 -18.22
CA LYS A 252 -8.55 -21.88 -17.27
C LYS A 252 -8.28 -20.45 -16.81
N GLY A 253 -8.52 -20.16 -15.54
CA GLY A 253 -8.09 -18.98 -14.79
C GLY A 253 -6.89 -19.36 -13.91
N GLN A 254 -7.12 -19.64 -12.63
CA GLN A 254 -6.07 -20.04 -11.69
C GLN A 254 -6.18 -21.49 -11.21
N GLN A 255 -6.97 -22.33 -11.88
CA GLN A 255 -7.06 -23.74 -11.52
C GLN A 255 -5.68 -24.40 -11.66
N PHE A 256 -5.39 -25.36 -10.77
CA PHE A 256 -4.17 -26.17 -10.66
C PHE A 256 -3.00 -25.58 -9.86
N ASP A 257 -3.10 -24.34 -9.35
CA ASP A 257 -2.06 -23.69 -8.52
C ASP A 257 -0.65 -23.76 -9.14
N ASP A 258 -0.57 -23.82 -10.48
CA ASP A 258 0.67 -24.07 -11.24
C ASP A 258 1.50 -22.80 -11.48
N HIS A 259 0.97 -21.64 -11.10
CA HIS A 259 1.61 -20.34 -11.25
C HIS A 259 2.46 -19.95 -10.04
N TYR A 260 1.99 -20.23 -8.82
CA TYR A 260 2.67 -19.83 -7.60
C TYR A 260 4.04 -20.52 -7.48
N PHE A 261 5.12 -19.73 -7.42
CA PHE A 261 6.51 -20.21 -7.52
C PHE A 261 6.82 -21.07 -8.76
N GLY A 262 6.01 -20.98 -9.82
CA GLY A 262 6.28 -21.58 -11.12
C GLY A 262 7.44 -20.87 -11.85
N ALA A 263 7.81 -21.37 -13.03
CA ALA A 263 8.82 -20.71 -13.86
C ALA A 263 8.34 -19.33 -14.34
N ILE A 264 9.14 -18.29 -14.11
CA ILE A 264 8.84 -16.92 -14.57
C ILE A 264 9.13 -16.85 -16.08
N PRO A 265 8.22 -16.31 -16.91
CA PRO A 265 8.47 -16.12 -18.34
C PRO A 265 9.72 -15.27 -18.60
N GLU A 266 10.52 -15.62 -19.60
CA GLU A 266 11.79 -14.95 -19.92
C GLU A 266 11.64 -13.43 -20.09
N ARG A 267 10.61 -12.98 -20.83
CA ARG A 267 10.32 -11.55 -21.02
C ARG A 267 10.05 -10.82 -19.69
N VAL A 268 9.42 -11.50 -18.73
CA VAL A 268 9.17 -10.93 -17.39
C VAL A 268 10.44 -10.94 -16.54
N GLN A 269 11.27 -11.98 -16.63
CA GLN A 269 12.56 -12.03 -15.93
C GLN A 269 13.47 -10.87 -16.36
N VAL A 270 13.55 -10.58 -17.66
CA VAL A 270 14.31 -9.45 -18.19
C VAL A 270 13.81 -8.12 -17.62
N PHE A 271 12.49 -7.92 -17.57
CA PHE A 271 11.88 -6.76 -16.92
C PHE A 271 12.22 -6.68 -15.42
N MET A 272 12.10 -7.79 -14.67
CA MET A 272 12.38 -7.82 -13.23
C MET A 272 13.83 -7.49 -12.92
N GLN A 273 14.78 -8.02 -13.70
CA GLN A 273 16.21 -7.76 -13.51
C GLN A 273 16.59 -6.30 -13.80
N ASP A 274 16.03 -5.69 -14.85
CA ASP A 274 16.23 -4.26 -15.14
C ASP A 274 15.61 -3.36 -14.05
N LEU A 275 14.42 -3.72 -13.56
CA LEU A 275 13.81 -3.04 -12.41
C LEU A 275 14.71 -3.12 -11.18
N GLU A 276 15.21 -4.30 -10.84
CA GLU A 276 16.06 -4.53 -9.67
C GLU A 276 17.36 -3.73 -9.74
N ASP A 277 18.05 -3.69 -10.89
CA ASP A 277 19.24 -2.85 -11.07
C ASP A 277 18.91 -1.37 -10.80
N LYS A 278 17.77 -0.86 -11.30
CA LYS A 278 17.31 0.51 -11.02
C LYS A 278 17.02 0.72 -9.53
N LEU A 279 16.40 -0.25 -8.85
CA LEU A 279 16.15 -0.20 -7.41
C LEU A 279 17.46 -0.17 -6.61
N TYR A 280 18.42 -1.03 -6.95
CA TYR A 280 19.72 -1.11 -6.28
C TYR A 280 20.54 0.16 -6.43
N ARG A 281 20.51 0.80 -7.61
CA ARG A 281 21.15 2.11 -7.83
C ARG A 281 20.63 3.21 -6.91
N LEU A 282 19.35 3.12 -6.56
CA LEU A 282 18.65 4.03 -5.67
C LEU A 282 18.69 3.57 -4.20
N GLY A 283 19.45 2.53 -3.88
CA GLY A 283 19.62 2.02 -2.52
C GLY A 283 18.42 1.25 -1.97
N ILE A 284 17.44 0.90 -2.82
CA ILE A 284 16.27 0.12 -2.41
C ILE A 284 16.68 -1.36 -2.33
N PRO A 285 16.58 -2.01 -1.15
CA PRO A 285 17.10 -3.36 -0.92
C PRO A 285 16.13 -4.45 -1.43
N ALA A 286 15.81 -4.48 -2.73
CA ALA A 286 14.99 -5.54 -3.32
C ALA A 286 15.57 -6.93 -3.01
N LYS A 287 14.79 -7.80 -2.37
CA LYS A 287 15.29 -9.07 -1.81
C LYS A 287 14.68 -10.30 -2.47
N THR A 288 13.39 -10.30 -2.75
CA THR A 288 12.68 -11.42 -3.37
C THR A 288 11.78 -10.93 -4.50
N HIS A 289 11.69 -11.72 -5.55
CA HIS A 289 10.65 -11.64 -6.57
C HIS A 289 10.14 -13.04 -6.90
N HIS A 290 8.87 -13.17 -7.27
CA HIS A 290 8.29 -14.43 -7.75
C HIS A 290 6.97 -14.21 -8.49
N ASN A 291 6.51 -15.27 -9.15
CA ASN A 291 5.11 -15.38 -9.58
C ASN A 291 4.20 -15.49 -8.35
N GLU A 292 3.06 -14.81 -8.43
CA GLU A 292 1.96 -14.96 -7.48
C GLU A 292 0.95 -16.00 -7.97
N VAL A 293 -0.15 -16.19 -7.21
CA VAL A 293 -1.16 -17.22 -7.47
C VAL A 293 -1.88 -17.02 -8.80
N ALA A 294 -2.25 -15.78 -9.16
CA ALA A 294 -2.94 -15.53 -10.42
C ALA A 294 -1.98 -15.43 -11.62
N PRO A 295 -2.40 -15.85 -12.83
CA PRO A 295 -1.58 -15.69 -14.03
C PRO A 295 -1.27 -14.21 -14.30
N GLY A 296 0.01 -13.91 -14.51
CA GLY A 296 0.45 -12.53 -14.76
C GLY A 296 0.51 -11.65 -13.50
N GLN A 297 0.29 -12.23 -12.32
CA GLN A 297 0.54 -11.60 -11.02
C GLN A 297 1.95 -11.93 -10.54
N PHE A 298 2.61 -10.95 -9.93
CA PHE A 298 3.96 -11.07 -9.39
C PHE A 298 4.07 -10.32 -8.07
N GLU A 299 5.09 -10.64 -7.30
CA GLU A 299 5.48 -9.92 -6.08
C GLU A 299 6.94 -9.48 -6.17
N ILE A 300 7.24 -8.31 -5.59
CA ILE A 300 8.58 -7.89 -5.21
C ILE A 300 8.59 -7.40 -3.76
N ALA A 301 9.51 -7.90 -2.94
CA ALA A 301 9.65 -7.48 -1.55
C ALA A 301 11.06 -6.96 -1.27
N PRO A 302 11.21 -5.68 -0.88
CA PRO A 302 12.44 -5.17 -0.30
C PRO A 302 12.68 -5.68 1.12
N TYR A 303 13.94 -5.67 1.54
CA TYR A 303 14.29 -5.79 2.95
C TYR A 303 13.64 -4.65 3.75
N PHE A 304 13.32 -4.89 5.03
CA PHE A 304 12.72 -3.86 5.85
C PHE A 304 13.69 -2.71 6.12
N GLU A 305 13.15 -1.51 6.26
CA GLU A 305 13.91 -0.29 6.60
C GLU A 305 13.16 0.51 7.68
N ALA A 306 13.76 1.59 8.16
CA ALA A 306 13.06 2.56 9.00
C ALA A 306 11.81 3.06 8.25
N ALA A 307 10.66 3.10 8.93
CA ALA A 307 9.36 3.31 8.30
C ALA A 307 9.28 4.56 7.42
N ASN A 308 10.00 5.64 7.78
CA ASN A 308 10.09 6.84 6.97
C ASN A 308 10.75 6.56 5.60
N VAL A 309 11.96 5.97 5.61
CA VAL A 309 12.72 5.63 4.40
C VAL A 309 11.99 4.58 3.58
N ALA A 310 11.50 3.52 4.24
CA ALA A 310 10.70 2.48 3.61
C ALA A 310 9.47 3.05 2.88
N SER A 311 8.82 4.07 3.44
CA SER A 311 7.66 4.70 2.81
C SER A 311 8.02 5.48 1.54
N ASP A 312 9.17 6.18 1.54
CA ASP A 312 9.68 6.88 0.36
C ASP A 312 10.13 5.88 -0.73
N HIS A 313 10.86 4.84 -0.33
CA HIS A 313 11.29 3.76 -1.21
C HIS A 313 10.12 2.99 -1.80
N GLN A 314 9.06 2.75 -1.03
CA GLN A 314 7.84 2.08 -1.51
C GLN A 314 7.17 2.87 -2.64
N GLN A 315 7.09 4.20 -2.50
CA GLN A 315 6.54 5.07 -3.54
C GLN A 315 7.43 5.07 -4.79
N LEU A 316 8.75 5.16 -4.59
CA LEU A 316 9.73 5.13 -5.67
C LEU A 316 9.69 3.79 -6.43
N LEU A 317 9.53 2.68 -5.71
CA LEU A 317 9.37 1.34 -6.26
C LEU A 317 8.13 1.25 -7.17
N MET A 318 6.98 1.78 -6.74
CA MET A 318 5.78 1.82 -7.59
C MET A 318 5.97 2.65 -8.86
N THR A 319 6.68 3.79 -8.77
CA THR A 319 7.00 4.63 -9.93
C THR A 319 7.92 3.90 -10.90
N LEU A 320 8.95 3.23 -10.39
CA LEU A 320 9.91 2.47 -11.22
C LEU A 320 9.28 1.21 -11.83
N LEU A 321 8.37 0.53 -11.12
CA LEU A 321 7.58 -0.58 -11.65
C LEU A 321 6.82 -0.13 -12.91
N LYS A 322 6.05 0.95 -12.82
CA LYS A 322 5.26 1.47 -13.95
C LYS A 322 6.14 1.92 -15.12
N LYS A 323 7.21 2.66 -14.82
CA LYS A 323 8.11 3.19 -15.85
C LYS A 323 8.86 2.06 -16.56
N THR A 324 9.45 1.14 -15.80
CA THR A 324 10.20 0.01 -16.36
C THR A 324 9.27 -0.94 -17.10
N ALA A 325 8.04 -1.19 -16.63
CA ALA A 325 7.10 -2.03 -17.36
C ALA A 325 6.82 -1.47 -18.76
N LYS A 326 6.62 -0.15 -18.87
CA LYS A 326 6.40 0.52 -20.16
C LYS A 326 7.61 0.40 -21.10
N GLU A 327 8.83 0.50 -20.56
CA GLU A 327 10.06 0.31 -21.34
C GLU A 327 10.17 -1.11 -21.95
N HIS A 328 9.52 -2.10 -21.32
CA HIS A 328 9.46 -3.51 -21.75
C HIS A 328 8.13 -3.90 -22.42
N GLY A 329 7.34 -2.91 -22.88
CA GLY A 329 6.07 -3.12 -23.59
C GLY A 329 4.96 -3.73 -22.73
N PHE A 330 5.04 -3.54 -21.41
CA PHE A 330 4.01 -3.91 -20.45
C PHE A 330 3.32 -2.68 -19.86
N ILE A 331 2.07 -2.87 -19.43
CA ILE A 331 1.42 -2.00 -18.45
C ILE A 331 1.43 -2.72 -17.11
N CYS A 332 2.03 -2.08 -16.10
CA CYS A 332 1.98 -2.55 -14.71
C CYS A 332 0.69 -2.05 -14.03
N LEU A 333 -0.15 -2.99 -13.62
CA LEU A 333 -1.40 -2.74 -12.92
C LEU A 333 -1.18 -2.93 -11.43
N LEU A 334 -1.31 -1.84 -10.67
CA LEU A 334 -1.25 -1.83 -9.21
C LEU A 334 -2.63 -1.86 -8.55
N HIS A 335 -3.71 -1.87 -9.33
CA HIS A 335 -5.07 -1.96 -8.80
C HIS A 335 -5.24 -3.28 -8.03
N GLU A 336 -5.96 -3.25 -6.91
CA GLU A 336 -6.09 -4.36 -5.96
C GLU A 336 -6.87 -5.56 -6.53
N LYS A 337 -7.71 -5.30 -7.54
CA LYS A 337 -8.47 -6.33 -8.27
C LYS A 337 -8.56 -6.06 -9.78
N PRO A 338 -7.47 -6.19 -10.56
CA PRO A 338 -7.49 -5.83 -11.98
C PRO A 338 -8.40 -6.75 -12.82
N PHE A 339 -8.47 -8.03 -12.45
CA PHE A 339 -9.28 -9.06 -13.10
C PHE A 339 -10.22 -9.71 -12.08
N ALA A 340 -11.49 -9.89 -12.44
CA ALA A 340 -12.44 -10.58 -11.58
C ALA A 340 -12.23 -12.11 -11.63
N GLY A 341 -12.59 -12.81 -10.55
CA GLY A 341 -12.53 -14.28 -10.49
C GLY A 341 -11.13 -14.89 -10.32
N VAL A 342 -10.08 -14.09 -10.19
CA VAL A 342 -8.71 -14.52 -9.82
C VAL A 342 -8.23 -13.80 -8.57
N ASN A 343 -7.08 -14.18 -7.99
CA ASN A 343 -6.48 -13.49 -6.85
C ASN A 343 -6.30 -11.97 -7.11
N GLY A 344 -6.44 -11.17 -6.07
CA GLY A 344 -6.19 -9.73 -6.12
C GLY A 344 -4.76 -9.41 -5.67
N SER A 345 -4.33 -8.16 -5.86
CA SER A 345 -3.00 -7.69 -5.47
C SER A 345 -3.03 -6.98 -4.11
N GLY A 346 -2.24 -7.48 -3.15
CA GLY A 346 -2.04 -6.88 -1.83
C GLY A 346 -0.78 -6.02 -1.71
N LYS A 347 -0.63 -5.38 -0.55
CA LYS A 347 0.66 -4.87 -0.10
C LYS A 347 0.89 -5.20 1.36
N HIS A 348 1.42 -6.38 1.68
CA HIS A 348 1.61 -6.72 3.09
C HIS A 348 2.65 -5.79 3.73
N VAL A 349 2.27 -5.18 4.86
CA VAL A 349 3.15 -4.30 5.62
C VAL A 349 3.66 -5.06 6.84
N ASN A 350 4.91 -5.52 6.74
CA ASN A 350 5.65 -6.10 7.85
C ASN A 350 6.16 -4.98 8.76
N TRP A 351 5.49 -4.78 9.89
CA TRP A 351 5.74 -3.71 10.84
C TRP A 351 6.34 -4.23 12.15
N SER A 352 7.43 -3.60 12.58
CA SER A 352 8.04 -3.83 13.89
C SER A 352 8.47 -2.52 14.53
N VAL A 353 8.85 -2.54 15.81
CA VAL A 353 9.31 -1.34 16.53
C VAL A 353 10.56 -1.66 17.34
N GLY A 354 11.55 -0.76 17.28
CA GLY A 354 12.83 -1.02 17.91
C GLY A 354 13.79 0.16 17.87
N ASN A 355 14.97 -0.06 18.44
CA ASN A 355 16.07 0.92 18.43
C ASN A 355 17.43 0.21 18.50
N ALA A 356 18.50 0.98 18.51
CA ALA A 356 19.87 0.46 18.54
C ALA A 356 20.30 -0.14 19.90
N THR A 357 19.61 0.19 21.00
CA THR A 357 20.00 -0.19 22.37
C THR A 357 19.24 -1.41 22.88
N GLN A 358 17.92 -1.45 22.69
CA GLN A 358 17.03 -2.55 23.09
C GLN A 358 16.71 -3.52 21.94
N GLY A 359 17.11 -3.21 20.70
CA GLY A 359 16.80 -4.05 19.55
C GLY A 359 15.32 -3.99 19.17
N ASN A 360 14.77 -5.13 18.72
CA ASN A 360 13.37 -5.24 18.33
C ASN A 360 12.49 -5.57 19.55
N LEU A 361 11.57 -4.68 19.89
CA LEU A 361 10.68 -4.82 21.05
C LEU A 361 9.48 -5.74 20.79
N LEU A 362 9.34 -6.23 19.57
CA LEU A 362 8.37 -7.26 19.18
C LEU A 362 9.03 -8.62 18.90
N ASP A 363 10.32 -8.76 19.23
CA ASP A 363 10.99 -10.06 19.26
C ASP A 363 10.73 -10.76 20.60
N PRO A 364 10.06 -11.93 20.60
CA PRO A 364 9.75 -12.66 21.83
C PRO A 364 10.99 -13.32 22.45
N GLY A 365 12.06 -13.53 21.66
CA GLY A 365 13.21 -14.31 22.07
C GLY A 365 12.87 -15.79 22.32
N SER A 366 13.76 -16.50 23.03
CA SER A 366 13.59 -17.93 23.31
C SER A 366 12.64 -18.23 24.47
N THR A 367 12.45 -17.28 25.39
CA THR A 367 11.54 -17.40 26.56
C THR A 367 10.52 -16.24 26.57
N PRO A 368 9.47 -16.30 25.73
CA PRO A 368 8.55 -15.18 25.54
C PRO A 368 7.84 -14.74 26.83
N ASN A 369 7.58 -15.68 27.75
CA ASN A 369 6.93 -15.43 29.03
C ASN A 369 7.83 -14.68 30.04
N GLU A 370 9.13 -14.62 29.82
CA GLU A 370 10.10 -13.90 30.67
C GLU A 370 10.48 -12.54 30.08
N ASN A 371 10.25 -12.33 28.78
CA ASN A 371 10.54 -11.09 28.08
C ASN A 371 9.44 -10.04 28.34
N LEU A 372 9.52 -9.38 29.49
CA LEU A 372 8.51 -8.40 29.92
C LEU A 372 8.32 -7.23 28.95
N ASN A 373 9.40 -6.75 28.33
CA ASN A 373 9.32 -5.68 27.32
C ASN A 373 8.51 -6.16 26.11
N PHE A 374 8.81 -7.34 25.58
CA PHE A 374 8.01 -7.93 24.49
C PHE A 374 6.53 -8.04 24.87
N LEU A 375 6.22 -8.57 26.06
CA LEU A 375 4.82 -8.76 26.48
C LEU A 375 4.07 -7.43 26.58
N LEU A 376 4.69 -6.37 27.11
CA LEU A 376 4.10 -5.03 27.18
C LEU A 376 3.86 -4.45 25.78
N PHE A 377 4.84 -4.54 24.88
CA PHE A 377 4.70 -4.00 23.52
C PHE A 377 3.70 -4.80 22.68
N CYS A 378 3.70 -6.12 22.77
CA CYS A 378 2.70 -6.97 22.14
C CYS A 378 1.30 -6.73 22.72
N GLY A 379 1.17 -6.55 24.04
CA GLY A 379 -0.07 -6.15 24.70
C GLY A 379 -0.57 -4.79 24.19
N ALA A 380 0.33 -3.81 24.03
CA ALA A 380 0.01 -2.49 23.48
C ALA A 380 -0.58 -2.59 22.06
N VAL A 381 -0.05 -3.49 21.23
CA VAL A 381 -0.58 -3.79 19.90
C VAL A 381 -2.00 -4.37 19.99
N ILE A 382 -2.24 -5.37 20.85
CA ILE A 382 -3.56 -5.98 21.04
C ILE A 382 -4.59 -4.92 21.42
N ARG A 383 -4.26 -4.07 22.41
CA ARG A 383 -5.11 -2.95 22.81
C ARG A 383 -5.37 -1.97 21.66
N GLY A 384 -4.32 -1.60 20.93
CA GLY A 384 -4.41 -0.68 19.79
C GLY A 384 -5.38 -1.17 18.72
N VAL A 385 -5.23 -2.43 18.29
CA VAL A 385 -6.10 -3.03 17.26
C VAL A 385 -7.54 -3.18 17.77
N HIS A 386 -7.74 -3.58 19.03
CA HIS A 386 -9.09 -3.69 19.60
C HIS A 386 -9.81 -2.34 19.66
N LYS A 387 -9.14 -1.30 20.16
CA LYS A 387 -9.74 0.03 20.36
C LYS A 387 -9.89 0.81 19.06
N PHE A 388 -8.95 0.65 18.13
CA PHE A 388 -8.86 1.46 16.91
C PHE A 388 -8.94 0.63 15.62
N GLY A 389 -9.56 -0.56 15.68
CA GLY A 389 -9.85 -1.39 14.51
C GLY A 389 -10.55 -0.63 13.36
N PRO A 390 -11.59 0.19 13.64
CA PRO A 390 -12.22 1.03 12.60
C PRO A 390 -11.24 2.02 11.94
N LEU A 391 -10.30 2.60 12.69
CA LEU A 391 -9.26 3.47 12.13
C LEU A 391 -8.31 2.69 11.22
N LEU A 392 -7.91 1.47 11.59
CA LEU A 392 -7.09 0.61 10.74
C LEU A 392 -7.83 0.25 9.43
N ARG A 393 -9.15 -0.03 9.49
CA ARG A 393 -9.97 -0.24 8.29
C ARG A 393 -10.02 1.01 7.42
N ALA A 394 -10.17 2.19 8.02
CA ALA A 394 -10.22 3.47 7.32
C ALA A 394 -8.89 3.83 6.67
N ALA A 395 -7.76 3.49 7.29
CA ALA A 395 -6.41 3.74 6.77
C ALA A 395 -6.09 2.96 5.49
N ILE A 396 -6.83 1.89 5.20
CA ILE A 396 -6.71 1.06 3.99
C ILE A 396 -7.94 1.17 3.07
N ALA A 397 -8.86 2.10 3.35
CA ALA A 397 -10.08 2.27 2.58
C ALA A 397 -9.78 2.90 1.20
N SER A 398 -10.33 2.30 0.16
CA SER A 398 -10.31 2.79 -1.23
C SER A 398 -11.32 1.97 -2.05
N ALA A 399 -11.85 2.58 -3.12
CA ALA A 399 -12.77 1.89 -4.03
C ALA A 399 -12.17 0.57 -4.55
N ALA A 400 -10.89 0.58 -4.93
CA ALA A 400 -10.20 -0.58 -5.45
C ALA A 400 -10.05 -1.72 -4.42
N ASN A 401 -9.69 -1.41 -3.17
CA ASN A 401 -9.48 -2.43 -2.13
C ASN A 401 -10.79 -3.09 -1.66
N ASP A 402 -11.95 -2.42 -1.82
CA ASP A 402 -13.26 -3.02 -1.55
C ASP A 402 -13.57 -4.23 -2.46
N HIS A 403 -12.89 -4.35 -3.61
CA HIS A 403 -13.02 -5.52 -4.49
C HIS A 403 -12.04 -6.65 -4.15
N ARG A 404 -11.12 -6.43 -3.20
CA ARG A 404 -10.10 -7.39 -2.79
C ARG A 404 -10.44 -8.03 -1.45
N LEU A 405 -10.78 -7.23 -0.43
CA LEU A 405 -10.95 -7.71 0.95
C LEU A 405 -12.04 -8.80 1.06
N GLY A 406 -11.81 -9.79 1.93
CA GLY A 406 -12.76 -10.86 2.24
C GLY A 406 -12.84 -12.02 1.24
N ALA A 407 -11.93 -12.10 0.27
CA ALA A 407 -11.87 -13.19 -0.71
C ALA A 407 -10.43 -13.53 -1.11
N ASN A 408 -10.20 -14.75 -1.61
CA ASN A 408 -8.95 -15.20 -2.26
C ASN A 408 -7.66 -14.72 -1.55
N GLU A 409 -7.46 -15.16 -0.30
CA GLU A 409 -6.29 -14.82 0.56
C GLU A 409 -6.21 -13.37 1.07
N ALA A 410 -7.13 -12.48 0.68
CA ALA A 410 -7.25 -11.16 1.30
C ALA A 410 -8.06 -11.24 2.60
N PRO A 411 -7.64 -10.58 3.70
CA PRO A 411 -8.33 -10.66 4.98
C PRO A 411 -9.75 -10.04 4.92
N PRO A 412 -10.69 -10.49 5.76
CA PRO A 412 -12.00 -9.88 5.88
C PRO A 412 -11.93 -8.47 6.46
N ALA A 413 -13.03 -7.72 6.37
CA ALA A 413 -13.13 -6.36 6.90
C ALA A 413 -13.29 -6.27 8.44
N ILE A 414 -13.04 -7.37 9.14
CA ILE A 414 -13.08 -7.48 10.60
C ILE A 414 -11.65 -7.48 11.12
N LEU A 415 -11.24 -6.38 11.76
CA LEU A 415 -9.88 -6.21 12.25
C LEU A 415 -9.67 -7.08 13.50
N SER A 416 -8.78 -8.07 13.39
CA SER A 416 -8.43 -9.03 14.44
C SER A 416 -6.93 -9.29 14.46
N VAL A 417 -6.43 -9.74 15.61
CA VAL A 417 -5.01 -10.05 15.82
C VAL A 417 -4.79 -11.54 15.88
N TYR A 418 -3.89 -12.05 15.04
CA TYR A 418 -3.40 -13.41 15.14
C TYR A 418 -2.05 -13.43 15.87
N LEU A 419 -1.95 -14.15 16.99
CA LEU A 419 -0.69 -14.28 17.75
C LEU A 419 0.03 -15.61 17.51
N GLY A 420 -0.67 -16.59 16.94
CA GLY A 420 -0.23 -17.98 16.94
C GLY A 420 -0.47 -18.67 18.27
N SER A 421 -0.62 -20.00 18.23
CA SER A 421 -1.11 -20.80 19.37
C SER A 421 -0.23 -20.71 20.63
N GLN A 422 1.07 -20.47 20.48
CA GLN A 422 1.99 -20.36 21.61
C GLN A 422 1.78 -19.05 22.37
N LEU A 423 1.78 -17.92 21.67
CA LEU A 423 1.63 -16.60 22.28
C LEU A 423 0.20 -16.35 22.75
N GLU A 424 -0.81 -16.82 22.00
CA GLU A 424 -2.20 -16.76 22.43
C GLU A 424 -2.38 -17.43 23.81
N LYS A 425 -1.82 -18.64 23.98
CA LYS A 425 -1.78 -19.32 25.29
C LYS A 425 -1.05 -18.51 26.37
N VAL A 426 0.05 -17.84 26.05
CA VAL A 426 0.77 -17.00 27.03
C VAL A 426 -0.13 -15.86 27.51
N PHE A 427 -0.84 -15.17 26.62
CA PHE A 427 -1.75 -14.09 26.99
C PHE A 427 -3.02 -14.60 27.71
N ASP A 428 -3.55 -15.76 27.33
CA ASP A 428 -4.67 -16.40 28.05
C ASP A 428 -4.29 -16.84 29.47
N ASN A 429 -3.07 -17.36 29.62
CA ASN A 429 -2.49 -17.71 30.91
C ASN A 429 -2.36 -16.48 31.82
N ILE A 430 -1.90 -15.36 31.27
CA ILE A 430 -1.82 -14.08 32.00
C ILE A 430 -3.23 -13.62 32.44
N LYS A 431 -4.23 -13.76 31.57
CA LYS A 431 -5.63 -13.41 31.87
C LYS A 431 -6.20 -14.28 32.99
N THR A 432 -5.96 -15.59 32.96
CA THR A 432 -6.49 -16.56 33.94
C THR A 432 -5.68 -16.63 35.24
N GLY A 433 -4.42 -16.17 35.22
CA GLY A 433 -3.51 -16.23 36.36
C GLY A 433 -2.75 -17.56 36.48
N GLU A 434 -2.77 -18.40 35.44
CA GLU A 434 -2.02 -19.66 35.40
C GLU A 434 -0.63 -19.45 34.80
N LEU A 435 0.44 -19.90 35.46
CA LEU A 435 1.81 -19.86 34.91
C LEU A 435 2.11 -21.22 34.28
N HIS A 436 2.03 -21.33 32.95
CA HIS A 436 2.42 -22.53 32.23
C HIS A 436 3.61 -22.27 31.30
N VAL A 437 4.51 -23.26 31.22
CA VAL A 437 5.71 -23.20 30.36
C VAL A 437 5.27 -23.50 28.92
N PRO A 438 5.60 -22.64 27.94
CA PRO A 438 5.20 -22.86 26.55
C PRO A 438 5.82 -24.15 25.99
N THR A 439 5.08 -24.83 25.13
CA THR A 439 5.54 -26.02 24.41
C THR A 439 6.51 -25.59 23.31
N THR A 440 7.72 -26.17 23.26
CA THR A 440 8.66 -25.94 22.16
C THR A 440 8.24 -26.72 20.91
N GLY A 441 8.62 -26.22 19.74
CA GLY A 441 8.57 -27.03 18.52
C GLY A 441 9.35 -28.33 18.69
N GLY A 442 8.81 -29.43 18.18
CA GLY A 442 9.50 -30.72 18.19
C GLY A 442 10.49 -30.86 17.03
N GLN A 443 11.36 -31.85 17.06
CA GLN A 443 12.16 -32.21 15.89
C GLN A 443 11.27 -32.79 14.78
N MET A 444 11.46 -32.32 13.55
CA MET A 444 10.80 -32.86 12.38
C MET A 444 11.58 -34.07 11.87
N ASP A 445 10.95 -35.24 11.90
CA ASP A 445 11.49 -36.47 11.32
C ASP A 445 10.74 -36.78 10.02
N LEU A 446 11.42 -36.59 8.90
CA LEU A 446 10.88 -36.84 7.56
C LEU A 446 10.96 -38.33 7.16
N GLY A 447 11.52 -39.20 8.03
CA GLY A 447 11.74 -40.62 7.73
C GLY A 447 12.84 -40.87 6.69
N LEU A 448 13.58 -39.83 6.30
CA LEU A 448 14.65 -39.86 5.30
C LEU A 448 16.00 -39.60 5.96
N SER A 449 16.88 -40.59 5.95
CA SER A 449 18.19 -40.50 6.61
C SER A 449 19.17 -39.55 5.91
N GLN A 450 18.91 -39.19 4.65
CA GLN A 450 19.74 -38.23 3.91
C GLN A 450 19.44 -36.77 4.26
N ILE A 451 18.30 -36.48 4.90
CA ILE A 451 17.89 -35.11 5.24
C ILE A 451 18.19 -34.87 6.72
N LEU A 452 18.90 -33.77 7.00
CA LEU A 452 19.19 -33.36 8.37
C LEU A 452 17.88 -33.07 9.11
N LYS A 453 17.78 -33.58 10.34
CA LYS A 453 16.68 -33.22 11.24
C LYS A 453 16.77 -31.74 11.57
N PHE A 454 15.64 -31.05 11.60
CA PHE A 454 15.52 -29.66 12.00
C PHE A 454 14.35 -29.50 12.96
N GLU A 455 14.35 -28.44 13.75
CA GLU A 455 13.26 -28.13 14.68
C GLU A 455 12.14 -27.43 13.90
N ARG A 456 10.89 -27.85 14.14
CA ARG A 456 9.73 -27.17 13.57
C ARG A 456 9.42 -25.91 14.39
N ASP A 457 8.80 -24.91 13.76
CA ASP A 457 8.29 -23.76 14.49
C ASP A 457 7.16 -24.15 15.47
N PRO A 458 6.99 -23.43 16.60
CA PRO A 458 6.01 -23.76 17.64
C PRO A 458 4.54 -23.55 17.24
N GLY A 459 4.25 -23.03 16.04
CA GLY A 459 2.90 -22.85 15.51
C GLY A 459 2.87 -22.72 13.99
N ASP A 460 1.69 -22.95 13.40
CA ASP A 460 1.42 -22.73 11.98
C ASP A 460 1.17 -21.24 11.68
N ARG A 461 1.14 -20.83 10.41
CA ARG A 461 0.81 -19.46 9.99
C ARG A 461 -0.65 -19.37 9.58
N ASN A 462 -1.36 -18.35 10.03
CA ASN A 462 -2.72 -18.06 9.55
C ASN A 462 -2.67 -16.96 8.50
N ARG A 463 -3.13 -17.27 7.27
CA ARG A 463 -3.17 -16.35 6.13
C ARG A 463 -4.39 -15.42 6.10
N THR A 464 -5.46 -15.77 6.81
CA THR A 464 -6.76 -15.06 6.74
C THR A 464 -6.86 -13.88 7.70
N SER A 465 -5.94 -13.79 8.67
CA SER A 465 -5.94 -12.72 9.67
C SER A 465 -5.45 -11.38 9.05
N PRO A 466 -6.14 -10.26 9.32
CA PRO A 466 -5.71 -8.94 8.88
C PRO A 466 -4.38 -8.50 9.51
N PHE A 467 -4.16 -8.80 10.80
CA PHE A 467 -2.99 -8.35 11.55
C PHE A 467 -2.33 -9.53 12.27
N ALA A 468 -1.31 -10.12 11.64
CA ALA A 468 -0.75 -11.39 12.08
C ALA A 468 0.67 -11.24 12.63
N PHE A 469 0.90 -11.77 13.83
CA PHE A 469 2.24 -11.91 14.38
C PHE A 469 3.02 -13.00 13.63
N THR A 470 4.14 -12.63 13.03
CA THR A 470 4.95 -13.50 12.16
C THR A 470 6.36 -13.72 12.73
N GLY A 471 6.42 -13.97 14.05
CA GLY A 471 7.62 -14.41 14.77
C GLY A 471 8.34 -13.29 15.53
N ASN A 472 8.55 -12.13 14.90
CA ASN A 472 9.22 -10.98 15.52
C ASN A 472 8.65 -9.63 15.06
N ARG A 473 7.48 -9.64 14.43
CA ARG A 473 6.84 -8.48 13.82
C ARG A 473 5.36 -8.79 13.59
N PHE A 474 4.58 -7.77 13.29
CA PHE A 474 3.22 -7.95 12.78
C PHE A 474 3.16 -7.67 11.29
N GLU A 475 2.39 -8.47 10.58
CA GLU A 475 2.12 -8.32 9.16
C GLU A 475 0.68 -7.82 8.99
N PHE A 476 0.54 -6.61 8.43
CA PHE A 476 -0.75 -6.03 8.10
C PHE A 476 -1.10 -6.32 6.65
N ARG A 477 -2.00 -7.28 6.42
CA ARG A 477 -2.33 -7.79 5.07
C ARG A 477 -3.42 -7.02 4.35
N ALA A 478 -4.15 -6.17 5.07
CA ALA A 478 -5.32 -5.48 4.53
C ALA A 478 -4.96 -4.28 3.61
N VAL A 479 -3.70 -3.86 3.58
CA VAL A 479 -3.26 -2.72 2.76
C VAL A 479 -3.33 -3.07 1.27
N GLY A 480 -3.88 -2.16 0.46
CA GLY A 480 -4.02 -2.34 -0.98
C GLY A 480 -2.71 -2.14 -1.75
N SER A 481 -2.54 -2.83 -2.88
CA SER A 481 -1.38 -2.75 -3.77
C SER A 481 -1.13 -1.37 -4.38
N SER A 482 -2.15 -0.53 -4.53
CA SER A 482 -2.02 0.84 -5.06
C SER A 482 -1.73 1.90 -3.99
N GLN A 483 -1.99 1.57 -2.72
CA GLN A 483 -1.96 2.54 -1.62
C GLN A 483 -0.54 2.85 -1.11
N SER A 484 -0.36 4.06 -0.59
CA SER A 484 0.82 4.41 0.21
C SER A 484 0.82 3.68 1.55
N VAL A 485 1.98 3.14 1.95
CA VAL A 485 2.16 2.53 3.29
C VAL A 485 2.14 3.55 4.43
N SER A 486 2.30 4.84 4.15
CA SER A 486 2.34 5.89 5.18
C SER A 486 1.04 5.98 5.98
N GLY A 487 -0.12 5.83 5.35
CA GLY A 487 -1.43 5.86 6.05
C GLY A 487 -1.55 4.76 7.10
N PRO A 488 -1.37 3.49 6.72
CA PRO A 488 -1.29 2.37 7.67
C PRO A 488 -0.24 2.56 8.77
N LEU A 489 0.97 2.99 8.43
CA LEU A 489 2.04 3.23 9.41
C LEU A 489 1.67 4.33 10.41
N VAL A 490 1.05 5.43 9.96
CA VAL A 490 0.54 6.49 10.83
C VAL A 490 -0.49 5.94 11.81
N ALA A 491 -1.46 5.17 11.33
CA ALA A 491 -2.48 4.57 12.20
C ALA A 491 -1.86 3.62 13.24
N MET A 492 -0.97 2.71 12.80
CA MET A 492 -0.32 1.72 13.66
C MET A 492 0.59 2.37 14.71
N ASN A 493 1.41 3.35 14.32
CA ASN A 493 2.32 4.03 15.25
C ASN A 493 1.55 4.89 16.26
N THR A 494 0.46 5.55 15.82
CA THR A 494 -0.36 6.40 16.69
C THR A 494 -1.16 5.58 17.70
N MET A 495 -1.78 4.47 17.28
CA MET A 495 -2.50 3.58 18.21
C MET A 495 -1.55 2.90 19.21
N LEU A 496 -0.32 2.59 18.77
CA LEU A 496 0.71 2.06 19.66
C LEU A 496 1.13 3.11 20.69
N ALA A 497 1.31 4.38 20.28
CA ALA A 497 1.62 5.47 21.20
C ALA A 497 0.56 5.63 22.30
N ASP A 498 -0.74 5.66 21.96
CA ASP A 498 -1.82 5.70 22.97
C ASP A 498 -1.81 4.49 23.90
N SER A 499 -1.57 3.30 23.35
CA SER A 499 -1.57 2.07 24.14
C SER A 499 -0.36 1.97 25.06
N LEU A 500 0.81 2.45 24.64
CA LEU A 500 2.00 2.55 25.48
C LEU A 500 1.84 3.60 26.58
N GLU A 501 1.18 4.74 26.30
CA GLU A 501 0.85 5.71 27.35
C GLU A 501 -0.09 5.11 28.41
N TRP A 502 -1.14 4.41 27.98
CA TRP A 502 -2.04 3.70 28.89
C TRP A 502 -1.30 2.66 29.73
N ILE A 503 -0.41 1.87 29.11
CA ILE A 503 0.44 0.92 29.82
C ILE A 503 1.33 1.64 30.83
N ALA A 504 1.95 2.76 30.46
CA ALA A 504 2.84 3.50 31.34
C ALA A 504 2.11 4.02 32.58
N GLU A 505 0.89 4.57 32.43
CA GLU A 505 0.06 5.04 33.55
C GLU A 505 -0.33 3.90 34.51
N LYS A 506 -0.70 2.75 33.95
CA LYS A 506 -1.04 1.55 34.72
C LYS A 506 0.19 0.96 35.43
N LEU A 507 1.33 0.93 34.73
CA LEU A 507 2.58 0.43 35.27
C LEU A 507 3.13 1.34 36.37
N GLU A 508 3.03 2.67 36.23
CA GLU A 508 3.34 3.62 37.31
C GLU A 508 2.50 3.34 38.57
N THR A 509 1.21 3.08 38.38
CA THR A 509 0.29 2.76 39.48
C THR A 509 0.67 1.44 40.16
N GLU A 510 0.95 0.38 39.41
CA GLU A 510 1.31 -0.92 39.98
C GLU A 510 2.70 -0.93 40.62
N LEU A 511 3.70 -0.27 40.02
CA LEU A 511 5.03 -0.12 40.60
C LEU A 511 5.06 0.71 41.89
N SER A 512 4.03 1.53 42.14
CA SER A 512 3.87 2.19 43.44
C SER A 512 3.42 1.24 44.57
N LYS A 513 2.83 0.09 44.20
CA LYS A 513 2.31 -0.93 45.14
C LYS A 513 3.31 -2.05 45.40
N THR A 514 4.16 -2.37 44.42
CA THR A 514 5.15 -3.45 44.50
C THR A 514 6.49 -3.04 43.92
N SER A 515 7.58 -3.49 44.53
CA SER A 515 8.93 -3.34 43.96
C SER A 515 9.27 -4.43 42.94
N ASP A 516 8.43 -5.47 42.81
CA ASP A 516 8.60 -6.52 41.81
C ASP A 516 7.99 -6.11 40.47
N LYS A 517 8.87 -5.83 39.50
CA LYS A 517 8.49 -5.43 38.14
C LYS A 517 7.66 -6.49 37.42
N ALA A 518 7.97 -7.77 37.60
CA ALA A 518 7.23 -8.84 36.92
C ALA A 518 5.78 -8.86 37.41
N VAL A 519 5.56 -8.74 38.72
CA VAL A 519 4.22 -8.69 39.32
C VAL A 519 3.43 -7.48 38.79
N ALA A 520 4.06 -6.30 38.71
CA ALA A 520 3.43 -5.11 38.16
C ALA A 520 3.05 -5.30 36.69
N VAL A 521 3.96 -5.83 35.87
CA VAL A 521 3.71 -6.09 34.43
C VAL A 521 2.58 -7.08 34.23
N PHE A 522 2.57 -8.21 34.96
CA PHE A 522 1.50 -9.21 34.85
C PHE A 522 0.15 -8.66 35.28
N ALA A 523 0.09 -7.78 36.28
CA ALA A 523 -1.15 -7.11 36.68
C ALA A 523 -1.71 -6.21 35.57
N VAL A 524 -0.84 -5.40 34.94
CA VAL A 524 -1.23 -4.54 33.81
C VAL A 524 -1.69 -5.37 32.61
N LEU A 525 -0.96 -6.43 32.25
CA LEU A 525 -1.29 -7.29 31.13
C LEU A 525 -2.57 -8.09 31.36
N LYS A 526 -2.84 -8.50 32.60
CA LYS A 526 -4.10 -9.15 32.96
C LYS A 526 -5.29 -8.21 32.73
N GLU A 527 -5.22 -6.98 33.25
CA GLU A 527 -6.26 -5.97 33.02
C GLU A 527 -6.43 -5.71 31.51
N LEU A 528 -5.31 -5.61 30.77
CA LEU A 528 -5.33 -5.42 29.31
C LEU A 528 -6.08 -6.56 28.60
N MET A 529 -5.80 -7.82 28.93
CA MET A 529 -6.44 -8.97 28.28
C MET A 529 -7.90 -9.19 28.71
N GLU A 530 -8.28 -8.75 29.92
CA GLU A 530 -9.67 -8.70 30.36
C GLU A 530 -10.47 -7.68 29.54
N LEU A 531 -9.89 -6.51 29.26
CA LEU A 531 -10.56 -5.41 28.54
C LEU A 531 -10.47 -5.51 27.01
N HIS A 532 -9.41 -6.11 26.48
CA HIS A 532 -9.05 -6.01 25.06
C HIS A 532 -8.73 -7.34 24.38
N GLY A 533 -8.77 -8.45 25.11
CA GLY A 533 -8.47 -9.77 24.54
C GLY A 533 -9.43 -10.26 23.47
N ASN A 534 -10.62 -9.66 23.33
CA ASN A 534 -11.64 -10.06 22.36
C ASN A 534 -11.18 -9.97 20.90
N VAL A 535 -10.19 -9.13 20.60
CA VAL A 535 -9.63 -8.96 19.25
C VAL A 535 -8.73 -10.11 18.81
N VAL A 536 -8.25 -10.96 19.74
CA VAL A 536 -7.34 -12.07 19.43
C VAL A 536 -8.13 -13.23 18.82
N PHE A 537 -7.74 -13.66 17.62
CA PHE A 537 -8.41 -14.75 16.92
C PHE A 537 -7.44 -15.59 16.09
N GLY A 538 -7.42 -16.90 16.39
CA GLY A 538 -6.56 -17.90 15.76
C GLY A 538 -7.14 -18.63 14.54
N GLY A 539 -8.45 -18.51 14.28
CA GLY A 539 -9.20 -19.39 13.37
C GLY A 539 -9.36 -18.88 11.94
N ASP A 540 -10.26 -19.52 11.18
CA ASP A 540 -10.59 -19.12 9.80
C ASP A 540 -11.40 -17.82 9.77
N GLY A 541 -10.76 -16.74 9.31
CA GLY A 541 -11.34 -15.42 9.18
C GLY A 541 -12.48 -15.32 8.16
N TYR A 542 -12.63 -16.28 7.24
CA TYR A 542 -13.70 -16.27 6.24
C TYR A 542 -14.99 -16.95 6.70
N SER A 543 -14.92 -17.70 7.78
CA SER A 543 -16.07 -18.47 8.27
C SER A 543 -17.23 -17.56 8.67
N ALA A 544 -18.45 -17.93 8.28
CA ALA A 544 -19.66 -17.19 8.66
C ALA A 544 -19.84 -17.20 10.20
N GLU A 545 -19.37 -18.27 10.83
CA GLU A 545 -19.29 -18.44 12.28
C GLU A 545 -18.40 -17.35 12.91
N TRP A 546 -17.22 -17.09 12.36
CA TRP A 546 -16.35 -16.02 12.83
C TRP A 546 -17.00 -14.65 12.66
N HIS A 547 -17.58 -14.38 11.49
CA HIS A 547 -18.23 -13.09 11.21
C HIS A 547 -19.33 -12.80 12.24
N LYS A 548 -20.14 -13.80 12.57
CA LYS A 548 -21.18 -13.69 13.60
C LYS A 548 -20.59 -13.50 15.00
N ALA A 549 -19.67 -14.37 15.41
CA ALA A 549 -19.08 -14.32 16.76
C ALA A 549 -18.28 -13.03 17.00
N ALA A 550 -17.55 -12.54 16.00
CA ALA A 550 -16.78 -11.31 16.08
C ALA A 550 -17.66 -10.11 16.45
N VAL A 551 -18.84 -10.00 15.82
CA VAL A 551 -19.75 -8.87 16.04
C VAL A 551 -20.63 -9.10 17.28
N GLU A 552 -21.34 -10.21 17.34
CA GLU A 552 -22.37 -10.45 18.37
C GLU A 552 -21.78 -10.79 19.75
N GLU A 553 -20.65 -11.51 19.80
CA GLU A 553 -20.08 -12.00 21.06
C GLU A 553 -18.86 -11.19 21.50
N ARG A 554 -18.04 -10.73 20.55
CA ARG A 554 -16.75 -10.10 20.82
C ARG A 554 -16.76 -8.57 20.70
N GLY A 555 -17.82 -8.00 20.11
CA GLY A 555 -18.01 -6.55 19.96
C GLY A 555 -17.09 -5.90 18.92
N LEU A 556 -16.49 -6.68 18.01
CA LEU A 556 -15.72 -6.18 16.88
C LEU A 556 -16.66 -5.65 15.80
N GLN A 557 -16.18 -4.74 14.97
CA GLN A 557 -16.95 -4.19 13.86
C GLN A 557 -16.62 -4.92 12.55
N ASN A 558 -17.65 -5.21 11.76
CA ASN A 558 -17.51 -5.64 10.38
C ASN A 558 -17.85 -4.47 9.46
N ILE A 559 -16.84 -3.90 8.80
CA ILE A 559 -16.95 -2.64 8.06
C ILE A 559 -16.60 -2.90 6.59
N PRO A 560 -17.54 -3.47 5.80
CA PRO A 560 -17.22 -4.10 4.52
C PRO A 560 -16.76 -3.09 3.47
N THR A 561 -17.40 -1.92 3.38
CA THR A 561 -17.12 -0.95 2.32
C THR A 561 -16.27 0.23 2.79
N THR A 562 -15.68 0.93 1.83
CA THR A 562 -14.98 2.19 2.08
C THR A 562 -15.93 3.28 2.55
N ALA A 563 -17.19 3.28 2.08
CA ALA A 563 -18.24 4.20 2.56
C ALA A 563 -18.51 4.01 4.07
N ASP A 564 -18.49 2.77 4.56
CA ASP A 564 -18.65 2.46 6.00
C ASP A 564 -17.39 2.81 6.82
N ALA A 565 -16.22 2.68 6.20
CA ALA A 565 -14.94 2.81 6.88
C ALA A 565 -14.48 4.25 7.10
N LEU A 566 -14.59 5.11 6.07
CA LEU A 566 -14.08 6.48 6.13
C LEU A 566 -14.68 7.32 7.28
N PRO A 567 -15.98 7.19 7.65
CA PRO A 567 -16.55 7.89 8.80
C PRO A 567 -15.81 7.67 10.13
N ALA A 568 -14.99 6.61 10.27
CA ALA A 568 -14.16 6.41 11.46
C ALA A 568 -13.19 7.58 11.71
N PHE A 569 -12.76 8.32 10.69
CA PHE A 569 -11.95 9.54 10.87
C PHE A 569 -12.69 10.67 11.61
N LYS A 570 -14.04 10.64 11.62
CA LYS A 570 -14.88 11.61 12.32
C LYS A 570 -15.30 11.12 13.72
N SER A 571 -14.91 9.91 14.13
CA SER A 571 -15.30 9.39 15.45
C SER A 571 -14.62 10.18 16.58
N PRO A 572 -15.31 10.43 17.70
CA PRO A 572 -14.72 11.13 18.84
C PRO A 572 -13.42 10.48 19.34
N GLU A 573 -13.37 9.16 19.38
CA GLU A 573 -12.22 8.38 19.85
C GLU A 573 -10.99 8.57 18.95
N VAL A 574 -11.19 8.64 17.63
CA VAL A 574 -10.11 8.84 16.65
C VAL A 574 -9.64 10.30 16.67
N ILE A 575 -10.57 11.27 16.76
CA ILE A 575 -10.21 12.69 16.91
C ILE A 575 -9.39 12.91 18.19
N GLU A 576 -9.79 12.30 19.31
CA GLU A 576 -9.07 12.36 20.58
C GLU A 576 -7.68 11.72 20.46
N LEU A 577 -7.58 10.53 19.86
CA LEU A 577 -6.30 9.84 19.63
C LEU A 577 -5.30 10.74 18.93
N PHE A 578 -5.67 11.30 17.77
CA PHE A 578 -4.76 12.13 16.98
C PHE A 578 -4.42 13.47 17.66
N SER A 579 -5.39 14.08 18.35
CA SER A 579 -5.19 15.34 19.07
C SER A 579 -4.26 15.16 20.28
N LYS A 580 -4.47 14.11 21.08
CA LYS A 580 -3.68 13.81 22.28
C LYS A 580 -2.23 13.47 21.92
N THR A 581 -2.03 12.69 20.87
CA THR A 581 -0.69 12.30 20.40
C THR A 581 0.02 13.41 19.63
N GLY A 582 -0.69 14.46 19.19
CA GLY A 582 -0.13 15.56 18.41
C GLY A 582 0.23 15.18 16.97
N VAL A 583 -0.32 14.08 16.45
CA VAL A 583 0.00 13.56 15.12
C VAL A 583 -0.79 14.29 14.04
N LEU A 584 -2.10 14.46 14.25
CA LEU A 584 -2.98 15.26 13.40
C LEU A 584 -3.86 16.15 14.26
N THR A 585 -4.04 17.40 13.85
CA THR A 585 -5.08 18.27 14.39
C THR A 585 -6.47 17.82 13.90
N PRO A 586 -7.57 18.20 14.58
CA PRO A 586 -8.92 17.87 14.11
C PRO A 586 -9.19 18.34 12.68
N VAL A 587 -8.62 19.47 12.30
CA VAL A 587 -8.76 20.08 10.96
C VAL A 587 -7.97 19.27 9.91
N GLU A 588 -6.74 18.87 10.20
CA GLU A 588 -5.96 17.98 9.34
C GLU A 588 -6.61 16.58 9.20
N LEU A 589 -7.23 16.06 10.25
CA LEU A 589 -7.94 14.78 10.23
C LEU A 589 -9.21 14.84 9.38
N ALA A 590 -10.03 15.89 9.57
CA ALA A 590 -11.22 16.13 8.76
C ALA A 590 -10.86 16.27 7.26
N SER A 591 -9.75 16.95 6.95
CA SER A 591 -9.32 17.12 5.56
C SER A 591 -8.99 15.78 4.87
N ARG A 592 -8.45 14.81 5.61
CA ARG A 592 -8.14 13.47 5.09
C ARG A 592 -9.41 12.72 4.77
N PHE A 593 -10.41 12.79 5.64
CA PHE A 593 -11.73 12.24 5.36
C PHE A 593 -12.28 12.82 4.05
N GLU A 594 -12.31 14.15 3.91
CA GLU A 594 -12.92 14.79 2.74
C GLU A 594 -12.19 14.41 1.45
N VAL A 595 -10.85 14.40 1.45
CA VAL A 595 -10.05 14.00 0.27
C VAL A 595 -10.27 12.53 -0.10
N TYR A 596 -10.30 11.62 0.88
CA TYR A 596 -10.48 10.20 0.60
C TYR A 596 -11.92 9.87 0.18
N ALA A 597 -12.90 10.58 0.74
CA ALA A 597 -14.29 10.46 0.34
C ALA A 597 -14.51 10.96 -1.10
N GLU A 598 -13.94 12.11 -1.46
CA GLU A 598 -13.95 12.64 -2.82
C GLU A 598 -13.29 11.65 -3.81
N GLN A 599 -12.12 11.10 -3.47
CA GLN A 599 -11.45 10.10 -4.30
C GLN A 599 -12.30 8.84 -4.50
N TYR A 600 -12.98 8.36 -3.45
CA TYR A 600 -13.87 7.21 -3.55
C TYR A 600 -15.05 7.51 -4.49
N VAL A 601 -15.74 8.64 -4.28
CA VAL A 601 -16.86 9.10 -5.11
C VAL A 601 -16.46 9.16 -6.58
N LEU A 602 -15.38 9.88 -6.88
CA LEU A 602 -14.91 10.08 -8.25
C LEU A 602 -14.50 8.76 -8.91
N SER A 603 -13.90 7.83 -8.16
CA SER A 603 -13.50 6.53 -8.71
C SER A 603 -14.71 5.72 -9.15
N ILE A 604 -15.73 5.58 -8.28
CA ILE A 604 -16.94 4.81 -8.61
C ILE A 604 -17.73 5.49 -9.73
N GLU A 605 -17.84 6.83 -9.73
CA GLU A 605 -18.51 7.55 -10.82
C GLU A 605 -17.83 7.34 -12.18
N VAL A 606 -16.49 7.41 -12.24
CA VAL A 606 -15.74 7.16 -13.47
C VAL A 606 -15.96 5.74 -13.95
N GLU A 607 -15.89 4.76 -13.06
CA GLU A 607 -16.16 3.36 -13.41
C GLU A 607 -17.59 3.17 -13.90
N ALA A 608 -18.59 3.76 -13.24
CA ALA A 608 -20.00 3.66 -13.63
C ALA A 608 -20.26 4.28 -15.02
N LYS A 609 -19.67 5.45 -15.30
CA LYS A 609 -19.73 6.12 -16.60
C LYS A 609 -19.11 5.24 -17.70
N LEU A 610 -17.96 4.63 -17.41
CA LEU A 610 -17.29 3.69 -18.34
C LEU A 610 -18.10 2.41 -18.57
N VAL A 611 -18.73 1.85 -17.53
CA VAL A 611 -19.64 0.70 -17.65
C VAL A 611 -20.77 1.02 -18.63
N ALA A 612 -21.47 2.15 -18.43
CA ALA A 612 -22.57 2.55 -19.29
C ALA A 612 -22.11 2.83 -20.73
N GLU A 613 -21.00 3.55 -20.91
CA GLU A 613 -20.44 3.90 -22.21
C GLU A 613 -20.03 2.65 -23.00
N MET A 614 -19.22 1.77 -22.40
CA MET A 614 -18.68 0.60 -23.08
C MET A 614 -19.76 -0.45 -23.37
N ALA A 615 -20.71 -0.66 -22.45
CA ALA A 615 -21.86 -1.54 -22.69
C ALA A 615 -22.66 -1.08 -23.91
N THR A 616 -22.92 0.23 -24.01
CA THR A 616 -23.75 0.84 -25.07
C THR A 616 -23.02 0.92 -26.41
N THR A 617 -21.75 1.30 -26.41
CA THR A 617 -21.02 1.68 -27.64
C THR A 617 -20.13 0.58 -28.20
N MET A 618 -19.77 -0.42 -27.39
CA MET A 618 -18.87 -1.51 -27.79
C MET A 618 -19.58 -2.87 -27.75
N ILE A 619 -20.12 -3.26 -26.59
CA ILE A 619 -20.63 -4.62 -26.37
C ILE A 619 -21.98 -4.83 -27.06
N TYR A 620 -22.93 -3.91 -26.86
CA TYR A 620 -24.26 -4.01 -27.46
C TYR A 620 -24.21 -4.08 -29.00
N PRO A 621 -23.45 -3.20 -29.72
CA PRO A 621 -23.34 -3.30 -31.17
C PRO A 621 -22.74 -4.62 -31.66
N ALA A 622 -21.79 -5.22 -30.92
CA ALA A 622 -21.24 -6.53 -31.26
C ALA A 622 -22.31 -7.64 -31.16
N ALA A 623 -23.13 -7.62 -30.10
CA ALA A 623 -24.25 -8.55 -29.94
C ALA A 623 -25.30 -8.40 -31.04
N ILE A 624 -25.70 -7.16 -31.38
CA ILE A 624 -26.67 -6.90 -32.45
C ILE A 624 -26.12 -7.32 -33.82
N LYS A 625 -24.84 -7.08 -34.10
CA LYS A 625 -24.20 -7.53 -35.34
C LYS A 625 -24.23 -9.06 -35.47
N TYR A 626 -23.94 -9.78 -34.39
CA TYR A 626 -24.02 -11.24 -34.37
C TYR A 626 -25.45 -11.75 -34.59
N LEU A 627 -26.43 -11.15 -33.91
CA LEU A 627 -27.85 -11.46 -34.12
C LEU A 627 -28.29 -11.25 -35.56
N SER A 628 -27.86 -10.13 -36.19
CA SER A 628 -28.16 -9.84 -37.58
C SER A 628 -27.58 -10.91 -38.52
N GLN A 629 -26.37 -11.39 -38.26
CA GLN A 629 -25.76 -12.47 -39.04
C GLN A 629 -26.53 -13.79 -38.90
N ILE A 630 -26.94 -14.18 -37.69
CA ILE A 630 -27.76 -15.39 -37.49
C ILE A 630 -29.11 -15.25 -38.17
N ALA A 631 -29.79 -14.11 -37.97
CA ALA A 631 -31.11 -13.85 -38.55
C ALA A 631 -31.09 -13.87 -40.08
N SER A 632 -30.00 -13.41 -40.70
CA SER A 632 -29.83 -13.39 -42.16
C SER A 632 -29.83 -14.79 -42.81
N THR A 633 -29.61 -15.86 -42.03
CA THR A 633 -29.66 -17.24 -42.54
C THR A 633 -31.06 -17.66 -42.99
N GLY A 634 -32.11 -17.03 -42.44
CA GLY A 634 -33.51 -17.37 -42.73
C GLY A 634 -33.95 -18.78 -42.30
N ILE A 635 -33.08 -19.53 -41.62
CA ILE A 635 -33.33 -20.91 -41.16
C ILE A 635 -33.54 -20.88 -39.64
N GLN A 636 -34.64 -21.48 -39.18
CA GLN A 636 -34.88 -21.68 -37.75
C GLN A 636 -34.06 -22.88 -37.26
N LEU A 637 -33.15 -22.63 -36.33
CA LEU A 637 -32.31 -23.66 -35.70
C LEU A 637 -32.80 -23.91 -34.26
N ASP A 638 -33.07 -25.17 -33.91
CA ASP A 638 -33.65 -25.55 -32.61
C ASP A 638 -32.73 -25.25 -31.41
N TYR A 639 -31.41 -25.21 -31.64
CA TYR A 639 -30.39 -24.95 -30.62
C TYR A 639 -29.55 -23.71 -30.97
N SER A 640 -30.22 -22.61 -31.34
CA SER A 640 -29.58 -21.34 -31.67
C SER A 640 -29.31 -20.48 -30.42
N PRO A 641 -28.15 -19.80 -30.32
CA PRO A 641 -27.92 -18.81 -29.27
C PRO A 641 -28.72 -17.51 -29.48
N ALA A 642 -29.38 -17.31 -30.64
CA ALA A 642 -30.01 -16.04 -30.99
C ALA A 642 -31.03 -15.54 -29.96
N GLY A 643 -31.89 -16.42 -29.42
CA GLY A 643 -32.85 -16.04 -28.39
C GLY A 643 -32.16 -15.53 -27.11
N ALA A 644 -31.15 -16.28 -26.65
CA ALA A 644 -30.39 -15.92 -25.45
C ALA A 644 -29.58 -14.64 -25.63
N VAL A 645 -28.99 -14.42 -26.82
CA VAL A 645 -28.26 -13.18 -27.13
C VAL A 645 -29.21 -11.99 -27.14
N ALA A 646 -30.38 -12.10 -27.79
CA ALA A 646 -31.37 -11.02 -27.83
C ALA A 646 -31.88 -10.66 -26.44
N GLU A 647 -32.30 -11.66 -25.66
CA GLU A 647 -32.77 -11.47 -24.27
C GLU A 647 -31.70 -10.82 -23.40
N THR A 648 -30.46 -11.33 -23.46
CA THR A 648 -29.36 -10.82 -22.64
C THR A 648 -28.95 -9.40 -23.06
N ALA A 649 -28.93 -9.09 -24.36
CA ALA A 649 -28.62 -7.75 -24.84
C ALA A 649 -29.69 -6.72 -24.44
N SER A 650 -30.98 -7.09 -24.51
CA SER A 650 -32.07 -6.25 -24.01
C SER A 650 -31.99 -6.04 -22.49
N ALA A 651 -31.71 -7.10 -21.72
CA ALA A 651 -31.54 -7.00 -20.28
C ALA A 651 -30.36 -6.09 -19.90
N MET A 652 -29.22 -6.21 -20.60
CA MET A 652 -28.06 -5.35 -20.39
C MET A 652 -28.41 -3.87 -20.58
N MET A 653 -29.09 -3.52 -21.68
CA MET A 653 -29.48 -2.13 -21.92
C MET A 653 -30.51 -1.61 -20.91
N ALA A 654 -31.42 -2.45 -20.43
CA ALA A 654 -32.34 -2.08 -19.36
C ALA A 654 -31.59 -1.79 -18.04
N SER A 655 -30.56 -2.57 -17.69
CA SER A 655 -29.72 -2.25 -16.52
C SER A 655 -28.86 -1.00 -16.75
N VAL A 656 -28.40 -0.73 -17.98
CA VAL A 656 -27.71 0.53 -18.33
C VAL A 656 -28.65 1.74 -18.16
N GLU A 657 -29.92 1.63 -18.55
CA GLU A 657 -30.90 2.71 -18.34
C GLU A 657 -31.09 3.01 -16.84
N LYS A 658 -31.19 1.99 -16.00
CA LYS A 658 -31.23 2.18 -14.53
C LYS A 658 -29.96 2.83 -14.00
N LEU A 659 -28.80 2.37 -14.45
CA LEU A 659 -27.50 2.92 -14.03
C LEU A 659 -27.40 4.41 -14.41
N ASN A 660 -27.78 4.78 -15.64
CA ASN A 660 -27.78 6.17 -16.08
C ASN A 660 -28.76 7.02 -15.25
N ALA A 661 -29.97 6.50 -14.97
CA ALA A 661 -30.93 7.20 -14.11
C ALA A 661 -30.40 7.41 -12.69
N ALA A 662 -29.68 6.42 -12.13
CA ALA A 662 -29.03 6.57 -10.84
C ALA A 662 -27.92 7.64 -10.88
N LEU A 663 -27.12 7.68 -11.95
CA LEU A 663 -26.06 8.68 -12.16
C LEU A 663 -26.58 10.11 -12.38
N GLU A 664 -27.84 10.31 -12.73
CA GLU A 664 -28.48 11.63 -12.81
C GLU A 664 -28.86 12.21 -11.43
N SER A 665 -28.66 11.44 -10.35
CA SER A 665 -28.92 11.90 -8.98
C SER A 665 -27.79 12.86 -8.53
N GLU A 666 -28.06 14.18 -8.56
CA GLU A 666 -27.04 15.22 -8.28
C GLU A 666 -27.08 15.79 -6.84
N HIS A 667 -28.01 15.35 -5.98
CA HIS A 667 -28.24 15.95 -4.66
C HIS A 667 -28.27 14.93 -3.53
N PHE A 668 -27.26 15.00 -2.66
CA PHE A 668 -27.15 14.21 -1.44
C PHE A 668 -27.05 15.14 -0.22
N ASP A 669 -27.64 14.72 0.90
CA ASP A 669 -27.65 15.49 2.15
C ASP A 669 -26.24 15.67 2.75
N SER A 670 -25.33 14.72 2.48
CA SER A 670 -23.93 14.78 2.93
C SER A 670 -23.02 13.94 2.03
N THR A 671 -21.70 14.12 2.18
CA THR A 671 -20.68 13.31 1.51
C THR A 671 -20.83 11.82 1.85
N GLU A 672 -21.15 11.49 3.10
CA GLU A 672 -21.41 10.11 3.55
C GLU A 672 -22.62 9.51 2.84
N ALA A 673 -23.73 10.26 2.73
CA ALA A 673 -24.91 9.81 2.01
C ALA A 673 -24.61 9.53 0.53
N HIS A 674 -23.77 10.37 -0.10
CA HIS A 674 -23.31 10.14 -1.46
C HIS A 674 -22.46 8.85 -1.57
N MET A 675 -21.49 8.66 -0.67
CA MET A 675 -20.67 7.45 -0.66
C MET A 675 -21.51 6.18 -0.46
N SER A 676 -22.47 6.19 0.46
CA SER A 676 -23.39 5.07 0.70
C SER A 676 -24.26 4.78 -0.52
N PHE A 677 -24.84 5.79 -1.18
CA PHE A 677 -25.59 5.61 -2.42
C PHE A 677 -24.74 4.94 -3.51
N LEU A 678 -23.49 5.39 -3.69
CA LEU A 678 -22.58 4.77 -4.66
C LEU A 678 -22.25 3.33 -4.29
N ALA A 679 -22.01 3.05 -3.00
CA ALA A 679 -21.66 1.72 -2.49
C ALA A 679 -22.82 0.72 -2.61
N ASP A 680 -24.03 1.14 -2.24
CA ASP A 680 -25.19 0.27 -2.07
C ASP A 680 -26.03 0.13 -3.35
N GLU A 681 -26.15 1.20 -4.14
CA GLU A 681 -27.02 1.24 -5.32
C GLU A 681 -26.22 1.19 -6.63
N VAL A 682 -25.35 2.17 -6.88
CA VAL A 682 -24.65 2.30 -8.17
C VAL A 682 -23.75 1.10 -8.47
N ARG A 683 -22.98 0.63 -7.48
CA ARG A 683 -22.16 -0.57 -7.63
C ARG A 683 -22.97 -1.82 -7.96
N GLY A 684 -24.13 -2.00 -7.32
CA GLY A 684 -25.03 -3.12 -7.63
C GLY A 684 -25.52 -3.09 -9.07
N LEU A 685 -25.89 -1.91 -9.57
CA LEU A 685 -26.29 -1.71 -10.97
C LEU A 685 -25.14 -1.96 -11.95
N MET A 686 -23.90 -1.56 -11.62
CA MET A 686 -22.73 -1.90 -12.43
C MET A 686 -22.53 -3.41 -12.54
N ASP A 687 -22.68 -4.14 -11.43
CA ASP A 687 -22.57 -5.59 -11.40
C ASP A 687 -23.66 -6.29 -12.22
N GLU A 688 -24.90 -5.75 -12.24
CA GLU A 688 -25.97 -6.23 -13.14
C GLU A 688 -25.59 -6.08 -14.61
N VAL A 689 -25.11 -4.89 -15.02
CA VAL A 689 -24.68 -4.64 -16.41
C VAL A 689 -23.53 -5.57 -16.79
N ARG A 690 -22.55 -5.73 -15.89
CA ARG A 690 -21.42 -6.65 -16.06
C ARG A 690 -21.90 -8.09 -16.26
N ALA A 691 -22.79 -8.59 -15.41
CA ALA A 691 -23.26 -9.97 -15.50
C ALA A 691 -23.91 -10.28 -16.87
N ALA A 692 -24.68 -9.33 -17.42
CA ALA A 692 -25.25 -9.47 -18.75
C ALA A 692 -24.19 -9.41 -19.86
N ALA A 693 -23.23 -8.48 -19.77
CA ALA A 693 -22.12 -8.35 -20.72
C ALA A 693 -21.20 -9.58 -20.73
N ASP A 694 -20.83 -10.11 -19.56
CA ASP A 694 -20.00 -11.31 -19.42
C ASP A 694 -20.74 -12.53 -19.99
N LYS A 695 -22.06 -12.63 -19.80
CA LYS A 695 -22.88 -13.66 -20.45
C LYS A 695 -22.88 -13.49 -21.99
N LEU A 696 -22.99 -12.28 -22.51
CA LEU A 696 -22.88 -12.03 -23.95
C LEU A 696 -21.52 -12.46 -24.52
N GLU A 697 -20.42 -12.26 -23.79
CA GLU A 697 -19.08 -12.69 -24.22
C GLU A 697 -19.01 -14.20 -24.52
N THR A 698 -19.78 -15.00 -23.77
CA THR A 698 -19.85 -16.46 -23.94
C THR A 698 -20.73 -16.91 -25.11
N LEU A 699 -21.64 -16.04 -25.57
CA LEU A 699 -22.62 -16.36 -26.60
C LEU A 699 -22.27 -15.77 -27.96
N VAL A 700 -21.68 -14.57 -27.98
CA VAL A 700 -21.30 -13.85 -29.21
C VAL A 700 -20.07 -14.50 -29.84
N ALA A 701 -20.08 -14.61 -31.17
CA ALA A 701 -18.96 -15.16 -31.92
C ALA A 701 -17.66 -14.42 -31.61
N ASP A 702 -16.57 -15.17 -31.42
CA ASP A 702 -15.30 -14.61 -30.96
C ASP A 702 -14.74 -13.55 -31.91
N ASP A 703 -14.86 -13.76 -33.23
CA ASP A 703 -14.44 -12.85 -34.30
C ASP A 703 -15.25 -11.54 -34.38
N LEU A 704 -16.32 -11.41 -33.59
CA LEU A 704 -17.08 -10.17 -33.43
C LEU A 704 -16.86 -9.49 -32.08
N TRP A 705 -16.28 -10.20 -31.10
CA TRP A 705 -16.09 -9.65 -29.77
C TRP A 705 -15.06 -8.50 -29.79
N PRO A 706 -15.37 -7.33 -29.20
CA PRO A 706 -14.56 -6.12 -29.39
C PRO A 706 -13.40 -5.97 -28.40
N LEU A 707 -13.43 -6.67 -27.26
CA LEU A 707 -12.44 -6.52 -26.19
C LEU A 707 -11.51 -7.74 -26.12
N PRO A 708 -10.22 -7.57 -25.80
CA PRO A 708 -9.38 -8.68 -25.36
C PRO A 708 -10.04 -9.46 -24.22
N LYS A 709 -10.13 -10.77 -24.39
CA LYS A 709 -10.67 -11.70 -23.39
C LYS A 709 -9.63 -11.99 -22.33
N TYR A 710 -10.07 -12.39 -21.14
CA TYR A 710 -9.15 -12.76 -20.06
C TYR A 710 -8.18 -13.87 -20.46
N ARG A 711 -8.65 -14.88 -21.22
CA ARG A 711 -7.77 -15.96 -21.73
C ARG A 711 -6.62 -15.46 -22.61
N GLU A 712 -6.79 -14.31 -23.26
CA GLU A 712 -5.77 -13.71 -24.13
C GLU A 712 -4.78 -12.94 -23.26
N MET A 713 -5.28 -12.02 -22.42
CA MET A 713 -4.44 -11.16 -21.59
C MET A 713 -3.64 -11.90 -20.52
N LEU A 714 -4.17 -13.00 -19.96
CA LEU A 714 -3.56 -13.73 -18.86
C LEU A 714 -2.55 -14.80 -19.32
N PHE A 715 -2.64 -15.26 -20.57
CA PHE A 715 -1.87 -16.43 -21.03
C PHE A 715 -1.06 -16.22 -22.32
N ILE A 716 -1.40 -15.26 -23.16
CA ILE A 716 -0.59 -14.94 -24.36
C ILE A 716 0.56 -14.05 -23.90
N LYS A 717 1.80 -14.46 -24.20
CA LYS A 717 3.04 -13.82 -23.74
C LYS A 717 4.02 -13.60 -24.87
#